data_AF-A0A0N5CGQ6-F1
#
_entry.id   AF-A0A0N5CGQ6-F1
#
_cell.length_a   1.000
_cell.length_b   1.000
_cell.length_c   1.000
_cell.angle_alpha   90.00
_cell.angle_beta   90.00
_cell.angle_gamma   90.00
#
_symmetry.space_group_name_H-M   'P 1'
#
loop_
_entity.id
_entity.type
_entity.pdbx_description
1 polymer ?
#
loop_
_entity_poly.entity_id
_entity_poly.type
_entity_poly.pdbx_seq_one_letter_code
_entity_poly.pdbx_strand_id
1 'polypeptide(L)'
;MVKVIIKGGVWKNTEDEILKAAVMKYGKNQWSRIASLLHRKSAKQCKARWEEWLDPRIKKTEWSREEDEKLLHLAKIMPTQWRTIAPMVGRTAAQCLERYDELLDEAQRKAEGIEDDVEAKDAKKLKAGEIDPAPESRPARPDPIDMDEDELEMLSEARARLANTKGKKAKRKAREKQLSEARRLSALQRKRELRAAGIDVGDPNYKAKKKGDFIDYNAAIPFQIPVPAGFHDPEEDTFNKSECVNKYTSAEPVPDENKLRREDKKKLQKRKQEEMPETIFKRPDEIKRSKLILPTPQVTDKEIEEIVKLGKVNQMAKGMIDDSASSTLLHDYEESTRVTFNTRSVRTPAVHDDHISKEVETIIALQNTESTLKGGINTPLNDLNLKSALPEHQVPATPNVILQALAGTPIHNNVTGSVRVAQTPAGFTPGPTPFRDQLNLNKDGENLEGEDFDWKSAIASLPKPKNEFEIVLPDEDEVEDDVGGDVQMKDGEEDEEVANEKRRKFIEKKEKELLRRRSTVYQRGLAIPVKVNNALFKKPYDRSDYGKAMKLISKEMKNLVEWDVTNTPSNDIDTSITPEMIEEAKKLIDAEITEKPEYDEEMASAMDLCYSELVPYEGKLTRIANLNRKDQMDCLVKELDVIDGWLQKLGGGVSKIDKKLQVKMTGYFKVAEKLIKKIEEKRHERESVQLQIDAFSRLYQHELMSIKRRVGKLQTEVDSLLRRENELQKEYAQYV
;
A
#
# COMPACT_ATOMS: atom_id res chain seq x y z
N MET A 1 3.72 32.79 46.06
CA MET A 1 2.98 31.87 46.95
C MET A 1 3.39 30.45 46.57
N VAL A 2 4.15 29.74 47.42
CA VAL A 2 4.53 28.35 47.14
C VAL A 2 3.28 27.50 47.33
N LYS A 3 2.74 26.88 46.27
CA LYS A 3 1.65 25.89 46.39
C LYS A 3 2.15 24.78 47.33
N VAL A 4 1.64 24.72 48.54
CA VAL A 4 1.87 23.60 49.45
C VAL A 4 1.12 22.41 48.87
N ILE A 5 1.84 21.54 48.16
CA ILE A 5 1.26 20.34 47.55
C ILE A 5 1.08 19.32 48.67
N ILE A 6 -0.14 19.22 49.20
CA ILE A 6 -0.53 18.11 50.07
C ILE A 6 -0.55 16.86 49.19
N LYS A 7 0.36 15.92 49.48
CA LYS A 7 0.53 14.67 48.73
C LYS A 7 -0.29 13.56 49.37
N GLY A 8 -0.93 12.73 48.55
CA GLY A 8 -1.70 11.57 48.98
C GLY A 8 -3.17 11.62 48.62
N GLY A 9 -3.97 10.82 49.33
CA GLY A 9 -5.37 10.56 49.04
C GLY A 9 -5.58 9.31 48.18
N VAL A 10 -6.85 9.02 47.94
CA VAL A 10 -7.29 7.83 47.19
C VAL A 10 -6.75 7.85 45.76
N TRP A 11 -6.42 6.67 45.23
CA TRP A 11 -6.00 6.47 43.84
C TRP A 11 -7.19 6.49 42.90
N LYS A 12 -7.08 7.26 41.81
CA LYS A 12 -8.06 7.26 40.72
C LYS A 12 -7.58 6.38 39.56
N ASN A 13 -8.50 5.93 38.72
CA ASN A 13 -8.17 5.09 37.57
C ASN A 13 -7.26 5.83 36.55
N THR A 14 -7.50 7.12 36.32
CA THR A 14 -6.59 7.97 35.53
C THR A 14 -5.14 7.98 36.05
N GLU A 15 -4.94 8.11 37.36
CA GLU A 15 -3.61 8.10 37.97
C GLU A 15 -2.92 6.74 37.81
N ASP A 16 -3.67 5.65 37.98
CA ASP A 16 -3.17 4.28 37.80
C ASP A 16 -2.76 4.00 36.34
N GLU A 17 -3.54 4.46 35.35
CA GLU A 17 -3.21 4.30 33.93
C GLU A 17 -1.97 5.12 33.52
N ILE A 18 -1.85 6.35 34.04
CA ILE A 18 -0.63 7.16 33.86
C ILE A 18 0.56 6.46 34.50
N LEU A 19 0.39 5.89 35.70
CA LEU A 19 1.46 5.16 36.40
C LEU A 19 1.91 3.94 35.59
N LYS A 20 0.98 3.15 35.04
CA LYS A 20 1.31 2.02 34.14
C LYS A 20 2.11 2.49 32.92
N ALA A 21 1.62 3.49 32.20
CA ALA A 21 2.30 4.02 31.01
C ALA A 21 3.69 4.61 31.34
N ALA A 22 3.82 5.25 32.50
CA ALA A 22 5.08 5.81 32.98
C ALA A 22 6.09 4.71 33.36
N VAL A 23 5.64 3.62 34.02
CA VAL A 23 6.49 2.45 34.31
C VAL A 23 6.93 1.75 33.01
N MET A 24 6.04 1.64 32.02
CA MET A 24 6.40 1.10 30.70
C MET A 24 7.51 1.92 30.01
N LYS A 25 7.52 3.25 30.17
CA LYS A 25 8.53 4.13 29.56
C LYS A 25 9.83 4.27 30.38
N TYR A 26 9.72 4.43 31.70
CA TYR A 26 10.86 4.78 32.58
C TYR A 26 11.38 3.61 33.43
N GLY A 27 10.67 2.49 33.45
CA GLY A 27 11.01 1.30 34.25
C GLY A 27 10.74 1.46 35.75
N LYS A 28 11.05 0.41 36.52
CA LYS A 28 10.76 0.31 37.97
C LYS A 28 11.80 0.97 38.89
N ASN A 29 12.80 1.66 38.35
CA ASN A 29 13.90 2.24 39.14
C ASN A 29 13.82 3.78 39.23
N GLN A 30 13.00 4.43 38.41
CA GLN A 30 12.96 5.90 38.29
C GLN A 30 11.67 6.52 38.88
N TRP A 31 11.32 6.17 40.11
CA TRP A 31 10.08 6.59 40.77
C TRP A 31 9.91 8.11 40.90
N SER A 32 10.99 8.86 41.11
CA SER A 32 10.93 10.34 41.16
C SER A 32 10.51 10.94 39.83
N ARG A 33 10.92 10.34 38.71
CA ARG A 33 10.53 10.78 37.37
C ARG A 33 9.07 10.44 37.08
N ILE A 34 8.62 9.27 37.53
CA ILE A 34 7.23 8.82 37.41
C ILE A 34 6.30 9.72 38.24
N ALA A 35 6.64 9.99 39.51
CA ALA A 35 5.86 10.88 40.36
C ALA A 35 5.78 12.31 39.81
N SER A 36 6.77 12.76 39.04
CA SER A 36 6.70 14.08 38.39
C SER A 36 5.62 14.20 37.29
N LEU A 37 5.02 13.09 36.86
CA LEU A 37 3.83 13.07 35.99
C LEU A 37 2.51 13.07 36.78
N LEU A 38 2.55 12.79 38.08
CA LEU A 38 1.38 12.69 38.96
C LEU A 38 1.45 13.78 40.05
N HIS A 39 0.76 14.90 39.83
CA HIS A 39 0.91 16.11 40.64
C HIS A 39 0.65 15.93 42.15
N ARG A 40 -0.25 15.02 42.55
CA ARG A 40 -0.62 14.77 43.97
C ARG A 40 -0.01 13.51 44.58
N LYS A 41 0.81 12.76 43.83
CA LYS A 41 1.39 11.49 44.30
C LYS A 41 2.91 11.61 44.44
N SER A 42 3.42 11.09 45.55
CA SER A 42 4.86 11.03 45.84
C SER A 42 5.53 9.83 45.15
N ALA A 43 6.84 9.88 44.96
CA ALA A 43 7.62 8.74 44.44
C ALA A 43 7.46 7.47 45.29
N LYS A 44 7.40 7.63 46.62
CA LYS A 44 7.14 6.50 47.54
C LYS A 44 5.75 5.91 47.34
N GLN A 45 4.73 6.76 47.17
CA GLN A 45 3.35 6.33 46.94
C GLN A 45 3.20 5.63 45.59
N CYS A 46 3.85 6.14 44.53
CA CYS A 46 3.87 5.49 43.22
C CYS A 46 4.53 4.11 43.25
N LYS A 47 5.64 3.98 43.99
CA LYS A 47 6.31 2.69 44.19
C LYS A 47 5.44 1.70 44.96
N ALA A 48 4.89 2.13 46.11
CA ALA A 48 4.01 1.30 46.92
C ALA A 48 2.76 0.86 46.15
N ARG A 49 2.09 1.79 45.45
CA ARG A 49 0.95 1.48 44.57
C ARG A 49 1.29 0.45 43.50
N TRP A 50 2.48 0.54 42.91
CA TRP A 50 2.93 -0.45 41.94
C TRP A 50 3.15 -1.82 42.58
N GLU A 51 3.91 -1.88 43.67
CA GLU A 51 4.27 -3.14 44.35
C GLU A 51 3.09 -3.82 45.06
N GLU A 52 2.06 -3.06 45.45
CA GLU A 52 0.91 -3.57 46.22
C GLU A 52 -0.33 -3.82 45.37
N TRP A 53 -0.53 -3.09 44.26
CA TRP A 53 -1.74 -3.20 43.44
C TRP A 53 -1.49 -3.36 41.94
N LEU A 54 -0.56 -2.63 41.31
CA LEU A 54 -0.48 -2.58 39.83
C LEU A 54 0.44 -3.62 39.19
N ASP A 55 1.39 -4.21 39.94
CA ASP A 55 2.28 -5.22 39.35
C ASP A 55 1.47 -6.43 38.86
N PRO A 56 1.56 -6.82 37.58
CA PRO A 56 0.81 -7.95 37.03
C PRO A 56 1.10 -9.29 37.71
N ARG A 57 2.19 -9.39 38.49
CA ARG A 57 2.54 -10.56 39.29
C ARG A 57 1.62 -10.77 40.51
N ILE A 58 0.87 -9.75 40.92
CA ILE A 58 -0.01 -9.79 42.08
C ILE A 58 -1.31 -10.48 41.68
N LYS A 59 -1.62 -11.61 42.31
CA LYS A 59 -2.89 -12.30 42.11
C LYS A 59 -4.03 -11.50 42.75
N LYS A 60 -5.05 -11.15 41.96
CA LYS A 60 -6.29 -10.50 42.42
C LYS A 60 -7.53 -11.40 42.29
N THR A 61 -7.30 -12.69 42.05
CA THR A 61 -8.35 -13.71 42.05
C THR A 61 -8.78 -14.03 43.48
N GLU A 62 -9.90 -14.73 43.62
CA GLU A 62 -10.37 -15.27 44.88
C GLU A 62 -9.31 -16.17 45.55
N TRP A 63 -9.40 -16.35 46.87
CA TRP A 63 -8.48 -17.16 47.66
C TRP A 63 -8.81 -18.65 47.47
N SER A 64 -7.79 -19.45 47.16
CA SER A 64 -7.93 -20.90 47.16
C SER A 64 -7.87 -21.42 48.60
N ARG A 65 -8.57 -22.53 48.86
CA ARG A 65 -8.49 -23.23 50.15
C ARG A 65 -7.05 -23.60 50.54
N GLU A 66 -6.22 -23.99 49.58
CA GLU A 66 -4.80 -24.28 49.81
C GLU A 66 -4.01 -23.02 50.21
N GLU A 67 -4.37 -21.85 49.66
CA GLU A 67 -3.75 -20.57 50.01
C GLU A 67 -4.15 -20.14 51.43
N ASP A 68 -5.42 -20.33 51.81
CA ASP A 68 -5.93 -20.05 53.17
C ASP A 68 -5.32 -20.98 54.22
N GLU A 69 -5.20 -22.29 53.95
CA GLU A 69 -4.56 -23.26 54.85
C GLU A 69 -3.08 -22.92 55.07
N LYS A 70 -2.36 -22.59 53.98
CA LYS A 70 -0.96 -22.14 54.05
C LYS A 70 -0.83 -20.83 54.82
N LEU A 71 -1.73 -19.87 54.60
CA LEU A 71 -1.76 -18.58 55.29
C LEU A 71 -1.93 -18.78 56.80
N LEU A 72 -2.92 -19.57 57.24
CA LEU A 72 -3.18 -19.87 58.65
C LEU A 72 -2.00 -20.61 59.31
N HIS A 73 -1.41 -21.58 58.61
CA HIS A 73 -0.25 -22.31 59.10
C HIS A 73 0.96 -21.39 59.31
N LEU A 74 1.27 -20.55 58.32
CA LEU A 74 2.40 -19.62 58.40
C LEU A 74 2.15 -18.50 59.41
N ALA A 75 0.93 -17.99 59.55
CA ALA A 75 0.57 -16.99 60.56
C ALA A 75 0.70 -17.56 61.99
N LYS A 76 0.43 -18.86 62.17
CA LYS A 76 0.64 -19.57 63.44
C LYS A 76 2.12 -19.74 63.78
N ILE A 77 2.97 -20.01 62.79
CA ILE A 77 4.43 -20.21 62.99
C ILE A 77 5.16 -18.87 63.13
N MET A 78 4.77 -17.86 62.35
CA MET A 78 5.38 -16.53 62.33
C MET A 78 4.32 -15.46 62.64
N PRO A 79 4.02 -15.19 63.92
CA PRO A 79 3.00 -14.21 64.30
C PRO A 79 3.31 -12.83 63.73
N THR A 80 2.31 -12.18 63.12
CA THR A 80 2.31 -10.78 62.62
C THR A 80 3.44 -10.39 61.63
N GLN A 81 4.16 -11.36 61.04
CA GLN A 81 5.24 -11.12 60.08
C GLN A 81 4.78 -11.17 58.62
N TRP A 82 3.79 -10.35 58.26
CA TRP A 82 3.11 -10.38 56.95
C TRP A 82 4.03 -10.18 55.74
N ARG A 83 5.09 -9.37 55.85
CA ARG A 83 6.06 -9.17 54.77
C ARG A 83 6.89 -10.42 54.46
N THR A 84 7.09 -11.29 55.45
CA THR A 84 7.81 -12.57 55.29
C THR A 84 6.86 -13.66 54.78
N ILE A 85 5.60 -13.65 55.24
CA ILE A 85 4.58 -14.62 54.85
C ILE A 85 4.14 -14.41 53.39
N ALA A 86 3.94 -13.17 52.98
CA ALA A 86 3.40 -12.80 51.66
C ALA A 86 4.12 -13.46 50.47
N PRO A 87 5.47 -13.40 50.36
CA PRO A 87 6.20 -14.08 49.30
C PRO A 87 6.02 -15.62 49.28
N MET A 88 5.80 -16.25 50.44
CA MET A 88 5.62 -17.71 50.54
C MET A 88 4.22 -18.17 50.16
N VAL A 89 3.20 -17.33 50.40
CA VAL A 89 1.82 -17.54 49.95
C VAL A 89 1.64 -17.13 48.48
N GLY A 90 2.43 -16.16 47.99
CA GLY A 90 2.34 -15.63 46.62
C GLY A 90 1.29 -14.53 46.46
N ARG A 91 0.99 -13.80 47.54
CA ARG A 91 0.04 -12.67 47.61
C ARG A 91 0.71 -11.46 48.25
N THR A 92 0.07 -10.28 48.20
CA THR A 92 0.60 -9.07 48.85
C THR A 92 0.41 -9.13 50.37
N ALA A 93 1.32 -8.53 51.16
CA ALA A 93 1.23 -8.51 52.61
C ALA A 93 -0.09 -7.92 53.15
N ALA A 94 -0.61 -6.88 52.49
CA ALA A 94 -1.92 -6.30 52.82
C ALA A 94 -3.07 -7.29 52.57
N GLN A 95 -3.07 -7.99 51.42
CA GLN A 95 -4.08 -9.00 51.10
C GLN A 95 -4.04 -10.16 52.12
N CYS A 96 -2.84 -10.62 52.50
CA CYS A 96 -2.68 -11.68 53.49
C CYS A 96 -3.24 -11.30 54.86
N LEU A 97 -2.99 -10.07 55.31
CA LEU A 97 -3.52 -9.56 56.58
C LEU A 97 -5.06 -9.44 56.53
N GLU A 98 -5.59 -8.79 55.49
CA GLU A 98 -7.04 -8.60 55.33
C GLU A 98 -7.79 -9.95 55.30
N ARG A 99 -7.26 -10.91 54.52
CA ARG A 99 -7.83 -12.26 54.48
C ARG A 99 -7.74 -13.00 55.81
N TYR A 100 -6.62 -12.87 56.53
CA TYR A 100 -6.47 -13.51 57.83
C TYR A 100 -7.47 -12.96 58.84
N ASP A 101 -7.66 -11.65 58.88
CA ASP A 101 -8.65 -11.00 59.75
C ASP A 101 -10.07 -11.43 59.37
N GLU A 102 -10.40 -11.54 58.08
CA GLU A 102 -11.68 -12.08 57.60
C GLU A 102 -11.91 -13.52 58.07
N LEU A 103 -10.89 -14.40 57.98
CA LEU A 103 -10.99 -15.79 58.41
C LEU A 103 -11.19 -15.91 59.93
N LEU A 104 -10.55 -15.04 60.71
CA LEU A 104 -10.75 -14.98 62.16
C LEU A 104 -12.16 -14.46 62.49
N ASP A 105 -12.62 -13.40 61.84
CA ASP A 105 -13.96 -12.84 62.02
C ASP A 105 -15.04 -13.87 61.62
N GLU A 106 -14.83 -14.64 60.55
CA GLU A 106 -15.73 -15.72 60.13
C GLU A 106 -15.78 -16.86 61.15
N ALA A 107 -14.64 -17.25 61.71
CA ALA A 107 -14.57 -18.26 62.77
C ALA A 107 -15.25 -17.78 64.07
N GLN A 108 -15.05 -16.53 64.46
CA GLN A 108 -15.69 -15.92 65.63
C GLN A 108 -17.21 -15.81 65.45
N ARG A 109 -17.66 -15.30 64.30
CA ARG A 109 -19.10 -15.23 63.96
C ARG A 109 -19.76 -16.61 63.97
N LYS A 110 -19.08 -17.62 63.42
CA LYS A 110 -19.58 -19.00 63.41
C LYS A 110 -19.65 -19.62 64.82
N ALA A 111 -18.74 -19.23 65.72
CA ALA A 111 -18.75 -19.67 67.12
C ALA A 111 -19.85 -18.98 67.95
N GLU A 112 -20.17 -17.73 67.64
CA GLU A 112 -21.18 -16.92 68.35
C GLU A 112 -22.61 -17.12 67.81
N GLY A 113 -22.78 -17.76 66.63
CA GLY A 113 -24.08 -18.12 66.08
C GLY A 113 -24.93 -16.94 65.60
N ILE A 114 -24.29 -15.80 65.30
CA ILE A 114 -24.96 -14.56 64.89
C ILE A 114 -25.15 -14.55 63.36
N GLU A 115 -26.42 -14.57 62.92
CA GLU A 115 -26.78 -14.36 61.51
C GLU A 115 -26.73 -12.87 61.14
N ASP A 116 -26.31 -12.59 59.90
CA ASP A 116 -25.93 -11.31 59.29
C ASP A 116 -26.62 -10.04 59.84
N ASP A 117 -26.00 -9.40 60.84
CA ASP A 117 -26.29 -8.00 61.17
C ASP A 117 -25.22 -7.08 60.58
N VAL A 118 -25.65 -6.23 59.65
CA VAL A 118 -24.79 -5.38 58.81
C VAL A 118 -24.10 -4.28 59.64
N GLU A 119 -24.63 -3.96 60.83
CA GLU A 119 -24.14 -2.92 61.74
C GLU A 119 -22.77 -3.23 62.36
N ALA A 120 -22.42 -4.50 62.59
CA ALA A 120 -21.13 -4.87 63.20
C ALA A 120 -19.93 -4.67 62.26
N LYS A 121 -20.15 -4.77 60.93
CA LYS A 121 -19.11 -4.52 59.91
C LYS A 121 -18.77 -3.03 59.78
N ASP A 122 -19.68 -2.15 60.16
CA ASP A 122 -19.51 -0.69 60.09
C ASP A 122 -18.68 -0.12 61.26
N ALA A 123 -18.61 -0.81 62.41
CA ALA A 123 -17.80 -0.38 63.55
C ALA A 123 -16.27 -0.44 63.32
N LYS A 124 -15.80 -1.24 62.34
CA LYS A 124 -14.39 -1.34 61.93
C LYS A 124 -14.00 -0.36 60.81
N LYS A 125 -14.94 0.40 60.24
CA LYS A 125 -14.61 1.42 59.23
C LYS A 125 -13.94 2.62 59.90
N LEU A 126 -12.99 3.23 59.20
CA LEU A 126 -12.29 4.45 59.63
C LEU A 126 -13.31 5.48 60.14
N LYS A 127 -13.00 6.16 61.24
CA LYS A 127 -13.88 7.20 61.78
C LYS A 127 -14.04 8.31 60.74
N ALA A 128 -15.23 8.91 60.66
CA ALA A 128 -15.48 10.02 59.75
C ALA A 128 -14.45 11.14 59.96
N GLY A 129 -13.58 11.37 58.95
CA GLY A 129 -12.49 12.36 58.99
C GLY A 129 -11.08 11.79 59.11
N GLU A 130 -10.91 10.48 59.34
CA GLU A 130 -9.61 9.82 59.36
C GLU A 130 -9.12 9.47 57.94
N ILE A 131 -7.83 9.71 57.67
CA ILE A 131 -7.20 9.39 56.39
C ILE A 131 -6.75 7.92 56.44
N ASP A 132 -7.13 7.12 55.44
CA ASP A 132 -6.65 5.74 55.31
C ASP A 132 -5.10 5.72 55.31
N PRO A 133 -4.44 4.96 56.21
CA PRO A 133 -2.99 4.88 56.26
C PRO A 133 -2.37 4.10 55.08
N ALA A 134 -3.13 3.25 54.39
CA ALA A 134 -2.65 2.44 53.26
C ALA A 134 -3.57 2.50 52.03
N PRO A 135 -3.81 3.70 51.45
CA PRO A 135 -4.69 3.86 50.28
C PRO A 135 -4.14 3.16 49.02
N GLU A 136 -2.86 2.81 48.98
CA GLU A 136 -2.19 2.11 47.89
C GLU A 136 -2.68 0.67 47.69
N SER A 137 -3.24 0.02 48.70
CA SER A 137 -3.76 -1.35 48.63
C SER A 137 -5.23 -1.42 48.15
N ARG A 138 -5.94 -0.29 48.16
CA ARG A 138 -7.38 -0.21 47.83
C ARG A 138 -7.64 -0.14 46.32
N PRO A 139 -8.79 -0.61 45.81
CA PRO A 139 -9.17 -0.41 44.41
C PRO A 139 -9.19 1.07 44.00
N ALA A 140 -8.87 1.36 42.74
CA ALA A 140 -8.92 2.72 42.22
C ALA A 140 -10.37 3.21 42.10
N ARG A 141 -10.62 4.50 42.36
CA ARG A 141 -11.92 5.12 42.09
C ARG A 141 -12.13 5.25 40.58
N PRO A 142 -13.30 4.86 40.04
CA PRO A 142 -13.66 5.13 38.65
C PRO A 142 -13.59 6.62 38.34
N ASP A 143 -13.24 6.93 37.11
CA ASP A 143 -13.13 8.31 36.63
C ASP A 143 -14.53 8.95 36.51
N PRO A 144 -14.74 10.17 37.03
CA PRO A 144 -16.01 10.88 36.84
C PRO A 144 -16.25 11.20 35.35
N ILE A 145 -17.51 11.31 34.94
CA ILE A 145 -17.87 11.64 33.54
C ILE A 145 -17.33 13.02 33.15
N ASP A 146 -17.48 13.98 34.05
CA ASP A 146 -16.93 15.32 33.93
C ASP A 146 -15.61 15.38 34.72
N MET A 147 -14.50 15.23 33.99
CA MET A 147 -13.16 15.27 34.55
C MET A 147 -12.78 16.72 34.86
N ASP A 148 -12.17 16.95 36.01
CA ASP A 148 -11.73 18.30 36.36
C ASP A 148 -10.53 18.76 35.51
N GLU A 149 -10.27 20.07 35.52
CA GLU A 149 -9.17 20.67 34.75
C GLU A 149 -7.81 20.10 35.15
N ASP A 150 -7.62 19.82 36.45
CA ASP A 150 -6.41 19.22 37.00
C ASP A 150 -6.13 17.84 36.38
N GLU A 151 -7.14 16.97 36.27
CA GLU A 151 -7.00 15.64 35.65
C GLU A 151 -6.77 15.71 34.16
N LEU A 152 -7.46 16.61 33.46
CA LEU A 152 -7.30 16.77 32.02
C LEU A 152 -5.93 17.35 31.66
N GLU A 153 -5.46 18.33 32.44
CA GLU A 153 -4.12 18.90 32.35
C GLU A 153 -3.07 17.81 32.62
N MET A 154 -3.23 17.03 33.69
CA MET A 154 -2.36 15.90 34.04
C MET A 154 -2.28 14.86 32.91
N LEU A 155 -3.41 14.49 32.30
CA LEU A 155 -3.43 13.56 31.15
C LEU A 155 -2.73 14.16 29.93
N SER A 156 -2.96 15.44 29.64
CA SER A 156 -2.33 16.13 28.52
C SER A 156 -0.81 16.23 28.69
N GLU A 157 -0.35 16.52 29.91
CA GLU A 157 1.06 16.58 30.27
C GLU A 157 1.70 15.19 30.19
N ALA A 158 1.04 14.16 30.71
CA ALA A 158 1.50 12.78 30.62
C ALA A 158 1.68 12.35 29.16
N ARG A 159 0.69 12.60 28.29
CA ARG A 159 0.78 12.31 26.84
C ARG A 159 1.96 13.03 26.19
N ALA A 160 2.13 14.32 26.47
CA ALA A 160 3.22 15.12 25.91
C ALA A 160 4.61 14.63 26.38
N ARG A 161 4.75 14.31 27.67
CA ARG A 161 6.01 13.79 28.25
C ARG A 161 6.31 12.37 27.77
N LEU A 162 5.31 11.52 27.60
CA LEU A 162 5.47 10.16 27.06
C LEU A 162 5.84 10.17 25.57
N ALA A 163 5.27 11.07 24.76
CA ALA A 163 5.62 11.22 23.34
C ALA A 163 7.04 11.80 23.13
N ASN A 164 7.53 12.60 24.06
CA ASN A 164 8.84 13.25 23.92
C ASN A 164 10.00 12.30 24.24
N THR A 165 10.85 12.03 23.24
CA THR A 165 12.11 11.28 23.37
C THR A 165 13.35 12.15 23.18
N LYS A 166 13.20 13.34 22.60
CA LYS A 166 14.31 14.22 22.21
C LYS A 166 14.73 15.17 23.33
N GLY A 167 16.03 15.25 23.58
CA GLY A 167 16.64 16.22 24.49
C GLY A 167 16.70 17.66 23.93
N LYS A 168 17.19 18.60 24.74
CA LYS A 168 17.30 20.03 24.39
C LYS A 168 18.16 20.27 23.13
N LYS A 169 19.32 19.59 23.03
CA LYS A 169 20.25 19.73 21.89
C LYS A 169 19.62 19.28 20.57
N ALA A 170 18.97 18.12 20.57
CA ALA A 170 18.27 17.60 19.39
C ALA A 170 17.11 18.52 18.95
N LYS A 171 16.29 19.01 19.89
CA LYS A 171 15.22 19.98 19.57
C LYS A 171 15.77 21.30 19.03
N ARG A 172 16.88 21.81 19.60
CA ARG A 172 17.55 23.01 19.11
C ARG A 172 18.08 22.82 17.69
N LYS A 173 18.83 21.73 17.44
CA LYS A 173 19.39 21.40 16.13
C LYS A 173 18.30 21.20 15.06
N ALA A 174 17.15 20.61 15.43
CA ALA A 174 16.00 20.50 14.54
C ALA A 174 15.39 21.86 14.16
N ARG A 175 15.21 22.77 15.12
CA ARG A 175 14.74 24.14 14.84
C ARG A 175 15.76 24.93 14.02
N GLU A 176 17.04 24.77 14.31
CA GLU A 176 18.12 25.41 13.55
C GLU A 176 18.16 24.92 12.10
N LYS A 177 17.99 23.61 11.87
CA LYS A 177 17.84 23.04 10.53
C LYS A 177 16.64 23.64 9.79
N GLN A 178 15.47 23.72 10.43
CA GLN A 178 14.28 24.34 9.84
C GLN A 178 14.49 25.82 9.51
N LEU A 179 15.12 26.58 10.41
CA LEU A 179 15.44 27.99 10.17
C LEU A 179 16.48 28.15 9.06
N SER A 180 17.45 27.25 8.97
CA SER A 180 18.44 27.23 7.88
C SER A 180 17.78 26.94 6.53
N GLU A 181 16.89 25.95 6.46
CA GLU A 181 16.10 25.64 5.27
C GLU A 181 15.20 26.82 4.86
N ALA A 182 14.52 27.44 5.82
CA ALA A 182 13.69 28.62 5.58
C ALA A 182 14.54 29.79 5.03
N ARG A 183 15.68 30.09 5.66
CA ARG A 183 16.64 31.10 5.17
C ARG A 183 17.13 30.78 3.76
N ARG A 184 17.47 29.52 3.49
CA ARG A 184 17.90 29.06 2.16
C ARG A 184 16.80 29.29 1.11
N LEU A 185 15.56 28.93 1.41
CA LEU A 185 14.42 29.11 0.51
C LEU A 185 14.13 30.60 0.26
N SER A 186 14.13 31.43 1.29
CA SER A 186 13.95 32.89 1.14
C SER A 186 15.07 33.54 0.33
N ALA A 187 16.33 33.14 0.58
CA ALA A 187 17.46 33.62 -0.20
C ALA A 187 17.38 33.18 -1.67
N LEU A 188 16.95 31.94 -1.91
CA LEU A 188 16.75 31.39 -3.26
C LEU A 188 15.60 32.09 -3.99
N GLN A 189 14.49 32.39 -3.29
CA GLN A 189 13.41 33.19 -3.83
C GLN A 189 13.89 34.59 -4.23
N ARG A 190 14.60 35.29 -3.33
CA ARG A 190 15.18 36.61 -3.63
C ARG A 190 16.14 36.57 -4.82
N LYS A 191 17.00 35.54 -4.89
CA LYS A 191 17.92 35.36 -6.02
C LYS A 191 17.16 35.12 -7.33
N ARG A 192 16.07 34.33 -7.29
CA ARG A 192 15.21 34.08 -8.44
C ARG A 192 14.51 35.37 -8.90
N GLU A 193 13.98 36.18 -7.99
CA GLU A 193 13.33 37.45 -8.30
C GLU A 193 14.32 38.45 -8.93
N LEU A 194 15.53 38.57 -8.37
CA LEU A 194 16.57 39.44 -8.93
C LEU A 194 17.06 38.97 -10.30
N ARG A 195 17.27 37.66 -10.49
CA ARG A 195 17.59 37.09 -11.81
C ARG A 195 16.45 37.27 -12.81
N ALA A 196 15.20 37.11 -12.39
CA ALA A 196 14.03 37.35 -13.24
C ALA A 196 13.91 38.82 -13.66
N ALA A 197 14.34 39.75 -12.79
CA ALA A 197 14.49 41.16 -13.11
C ALA A 197 15.74 41.49 -13.94
N GLY A 198 16.53 40.49 -14.36
CA GLY A 198 17.75 40.65 -15.14
C GLY A 198 18.96 41.17 -14.36
N ILE A 199 18.88 41.21 -13.02
CA ILE A 199 19.98 41.62 -12.15
C ILE A 199 20.80 40.37 -11.77
N ASP A 200 21.97 40.22 -12.36
CA ASP A 200 22.90 39.14 -12.02
C ASP A 200 23.57 39.42 -10.67
N VAL A 201 22.95 38.87 -9.62
CA VAL A 201 23.55 38.83 -8.29
C VAL A 201 24.47 37.61 -8.23
N GLY A 202 25.78 37.88 -8.17
CA GLY A 202 26.80 36.87 -7.88
C GLY A 202 26.51 36.12 -6.57
N ASP A 203 27.12 34.95 -6.38
CA ASP A 203 26.79 34.13 -5.21
C ASP A 203 27.09 34.85 -3.88
N PRO A 204 26.13 34.89 -2.94
CA PRO A 204 26.30 35.57 -1.65
C PRO A 204 27.50 35.07 -0.82
N ASN A 205 27.98 33.85 -1.12
CA ASN A 205 29.13 33.23 -0.48
C ASN A 205 30.48 33.91 -0.80
N TYR A 206 30.50 34.88 -1.73
CA TYR A 206 31.71 35.63 -2.08
C TYR A 206 32.29 36.45 -0.91
N LYS A 207 31.50 36.73 0.15
CA LYS A 207 31.95 37.57 1.28
C LYS A 207 32.35 36.81 2.55
N ALA A 208 32.17 35.50 2.61
CA ALA A 208 32.64 34.72 3.76
C ALA A 208 34.10 34.32 3.55
N LYS A 209 35.01 34.74 4.44
CA LYS A 209 36.36 34.16 4.50
C LYS A 209 36.20 32.66 4.72
N LYS A 210 36.35 31.87 3.65
CA LYS A 210 36.36 30.42 3.71
C LYS A 210 37.55 30.00 4.59
N LYS A 211 37.31 29.14 5.58
CA LYS A 211 38.40 28.53 6.35
C LYS A 211 39.30 27.74 5.40
N GLY A 212 40.58 27.57 5.75
CA GLY A 212 41.55 26.82 4.92
C GLY A 212 41.06 25.43 4.51
N ASP A 213 40.28 24.77 5.36
CA ASP A 213 39.76 23.42 5.14
C ASP A 213 38.42 23.38 4.37
N PHE A 214 37.95 24.50 3.81
CA PHE A 214 36.72 24.52 3.04
C PHE A 214 36.94 23.95 1.63
N ILE A 215 36.47 22.73 1.40
CA ILE A 215 36.51 22.08 0.08
C ILE A 215 35.20 22.38 -0.66
N ASP A 216 35.31 22.88 -1.89
CA ASP A 216 34.16 23.12 -2.75
C ASP A 216 33.82 21.87 -3.59
N TYR A 217 32.90 21.06 -3.08
CA TYR A 217 32.43 19.82 -3.71
C TYR A 217 31.84 20.00 -5.11
N ASN A 218 31.43 21.22 -5.49
CA ASN A 218 30.89 21.48 -6.82
C ASN A 218 31.97 21.84 -7.84
N ALA A 219 33.13 22.34 -7.39
CA ALA A 219 34.20 22.80 -8.27
C ALA A 219 35.10 21.64 -8.73
N ALA A 220 35.35 20.67 -7.86
CA ALA A 220 36.15 19.49 -8.14
C ALA A 220 35.61 18.30 -7.34
N ILE A 221 35.95 17.08 -7.77
CA ILE A 221 35.65 15.85 -7.03
C ILE A 221 36.61 15.79 -5.84
N PRO A 222 36.14 15.92 -4.59
CA PRO A 222 37.05 15.90 -3.45
C PRO A 222 37.64 14.52 -3.24
N PHE A 223 38.91 14.48 -2.86
CA PHE A 223 39.65 13.24 -2.61
C PHE A 223 39.51 12.22 -3.76
N GLN A 224 39.64 12.70 -5.00
CA GLN A 224 39.58 11.84 -6.16
C GLN A 224 40.72 10.81 -6.12
N ILE A 225 40.33 9.54 -5.94
CA ILE A 225 41.24 8.40 -6.11
C ILE A 225 41.10 7.95 -7.57
N PRO A 226 42.15 8.09 -8.40
CA PRO A 226 42.07 7.62 -9.78
C PRO A 226 41.91 6.10 -9.79
N VAL A 227 41.06 5.59 -10.70
CA VAL A 227 40.86 4.16 -10.86
C VAL A 227 42.20 3.54 -11.31
N PRO A 228 42.73 2.52 -10.60
CA PRO A 228 43.96 1.85 -11.02
C PRO A 228 43.83 1.27 -12.43
N ALA A 229 44.88 1.40 -13.25
CA ALA A 229 44.87 0.88 -14.61
C ALA A 229 44.67 -0.64 -14.62
N GLY A 230 43.62 -1.11 -15.30
CA GLY A 230 43.28 -2.52 -15.43
C GLY A 230 43.80 -3.16 -16.71
N PHE A 231 43.48 -4.44 -16.92
CA PHE A 231 43.83 -5.21 -18.13
C PHE A 231 42.96 -4.87 -19.35
N HIS A 232 41.88 -4.11 -19.17
CA HIS A 232 40.97 -3.69 -20.24
C HIS A 232 41.13 -2.19 -20.51
N ASP A 233 40.96 -1.81 -21.78
CA ASP A 233 41.03 -0.41 -22.22
C ASP A 233 39.71 0.31 -21.88
N PRO A 234 39.72 1.33 -21.00
CA PRO A 234 38.52 2.07 -20.63
C PRO A 234 38.08 3.12 -21.67
N GLU A 235 38.83 3.34 -22.77
CA GLU A 235 38.48 4.36 -23.77
C GLU A 235 37.17 4.07 -24.53
N GLU A 236 36.74 2.81 -24.61
CA GLU A 236 35.49 2.41 -25.26
C GLU A 236 34.23 2.66 -24.40
N ASP A 237 34.39 2.94 -23.09
CA ASP A 237 33.28 3.17 -22.15
C ASP A 237 32.92 4.66 -22.08
N THR A 238 31.98 5.09 -22.94
CA THR A 238 31.49 6.48 -22.94
C THR A 238 30.34 6.67 -21.96
N PHE A 239 30.56 7.41 -20.86
CA PHE A 239 29.51 7.76 -19.91
C PHE A 239 28.55 8.82 -20.49
N ASN A 240 27.30 8.43 -20.75
CA ASN A 240 26.27 9.37 -21.20
C ASN A 240 25.48 9.98 -20.02
N LYS A 241 25.83 11.23 -19.65
CA LYS A 241 25.21 11.95 -18.53
C LYS A 241 23.70 12.17 -18.69
N SER A 242 23.16 12.20 -19.91
CA SER A 242 21.72 12.41 -20.11
C SER A 242 20.86 11.22 -19.68
N GLU A 243 21.41 10.00 -19.69
CA GLU A 243 20.69 8.80 -19.26
C GLU A 243 20.61 8.68 -17.73
N CYS A 244 21.64 9.14 -17.01
CA CYS A 244 21.70 9.04 -15.55
C CYS A 244 20.87 10.11 -14.83
N VAL A 245 20.80 11.34 -15.36
CA VAL A 245 20.06 12.45 -14.71
C VAL A 245 18.57 12.14 -14.61
N ASN A 246 17.98 11.53 -15.64
CA ASN A 246 16.58 11.09 -15.61
C ASN A 246 16.34 10.03 -14.52
N LYS A 247 17.33 9.18 -14.21
CA LYS A 247 17.24 8.14 -13.19
C LYS A 247 17.23 8.69 -11.76
N TYR A 248 17.98 9.77 -11.47
CA TYR A 248 18.02 10.38 -10.14
C TYR A 248 16.87 11.35 -9.87
N THR A 249 16.31 12.00 -10.90
CA THR A 249 15.09 12.82 -10.76
C THR A 249 13.82 11.97 -10.70
N SER A 250 13.88 10.74 -11.21
CA SER A 250 12.77 9.77 -11.21
C SER A 250 12.99 8.58 -10.28
N ALA A 251 13.99 8.63 -9.39
CA ALA A 251 14.03 7.71 -8.26
C ALA A 251 12.71 7.91 -7.51
N GLU A 252 11.83 6.91 -7.61
CA GLU A 252 10.56 6.94 -6.91
C GLU A 252 10.88 7.27 -5.45
N PRO A 253 10.29 8.32 -4.87
CA PRO A 253 10.45 8.54 -3.44
C PRO A 253 10.05 7.23 -2.78
N VAL A 254 10.96 6.64 -1.99
CA VAL A 254 10.71 5.42 -1.21
C VAL A 254 9.25 5.45 -0.80
N PRO A 255 8.41 4.49 -1.27
CA PRO A 255 6.97 4.62 -1.19
C PRO A 255 6.62 4.99 0.23
N ASP A 256 6.09 6.20 0.40
CA ASP A 256 5.87 6.80 1.72
C ASP A 256 5.09 5.78 2.55
N GLU A 257 5.76 5.15 3.51
CA GLU A 257 5.17 4.08 4.32
C GLU A 257 3.86 4.58 4.98
N ASN A 258 3.79 5.89 5.26
CA ASN A 258 2.59 6.53 5.77
C ASN A 258 1.43 6.51 4.79
N LYS A 259 1.69 6.62 3.48
CA LYS A 259 0.67 6.50 2.44
C LYS A 259 0.10 5.09 2.41
N LEU A 260 0.96 4.07 2.44
CA LEU A 260 0.55 2.66 2.45
C LEU A 260 -0.27 2.34 3.73
N ARG A 261 0.22 2.76 4.91
CA ARG A 261 -0.51 2.63 6.18
C ARG A 261 -1.86 3.33 6.17
N ARG A 262 -1.95 4.51 5.52
CA ARG A 262 -3.23 5.24 5.39
C ARG A 262 -4.20 4.51 4.48
N GLU A 263 -3.71 3.92 3.40
CA GLU A 263 -4.52 3.10 2.48
C GLU A 263 -5.04 1.85 3.19
N ASP A 264 -4.20 1.16 3.95
CA ASP A 264 -4.60 -0.03 4.71
C ASP A 264 -5.56 0.30 5.84
N LYS A 265 -5.35 1.40 6.56
CA LYS A 265 -6.31 1.88 7.56
C LYS A 265 -7.68 2.17 6.94
N LYS A 266 -7.72 2.78 5.75
CA LYS A 266 -8.97 3.03 5.02
C LYS A 266 -9.64 1.74 4.59
N LYS A 267 -8.88 0.77 4.05
CA LYS A 267 -9.40 -0.56 3.67
C LYS A 267 -10.01 -1.26 4.89
N LEU A 268 -9.33 -1.24 6.04
CA LEU A 268 -9.80 -1.86 7.27
C LEU A 268 -11.04 -1.16 7.84
N GLN A 269 -11.08 0.18 7.80
CA GLN A 269 -12.27 0.94 8.19
C GLN A 269 -13.47 0.63 7.28
N LYS A 270 -13.25 0.52 5.96
CA LYS A 270 -14.28 0.18 4.99
C LYS A 270 -14.82 -1.24 5.24
N ARG A 271 -13.93 -2.22 5.40
CA ARG A 271 -14.31 -3.59 5.78
C ARG A 271 -15.09 -3.63 7.08
N LYS A 272 -14.62 -2.93 8.12
CA LYS A 272 -15.33 -2.85 9.39
C LYS A 272 -16.71 -2.24 9.22
N GLN A 273 -16.86 -1.19 8.42
CA GLN A 273 -18.17 -0.57 8.15
C GLN A 273 -19.12 -1.49 7.38
N GLU A 274 -18.59 -2.29 6.46
CA GLU A 274 -19.34 -3.29 5.68
C GLU A 274 -19.69 -4.54 6.51
N GLU A 275 -18.83 -4.92 7.46
CA GLU A 275 -19.00 -6.08 8.36
C GLU A 275 -19.86 -5.75 9.62
N MET A 276 -20.20 -4.48 9.88
CA MET A 276 -21.09 -4.11 11.01
C MET A 276 -22.57 -4.40 10.67
N PRO A 277 -23.23 -5.38 11.33
CA PRO A 277 -24.59 -5.80 11.01
C PRO A 277 -25.65 -4.69 11.21
N GLU A 278 -25.40 -3.74 12.10
CA GLU A 278 -26.35 -2.64 12.37
C GLU A 278 -26.56 -1.69 11.20
N THR A 279 -25.61 -1.59 10.26
CA THR A 279 -25.75 -0.72 9.07
C THR A 279 -26.73 -1.28 8.04
N ILE A 280 -27.08 -2.57 8.16
CA ILE A 280 -28.12 -3.24 7.35
C ILE A 280 -29.51 -2.95 7.93
N PHE A 281 -29.61 -2.79 9.26
CA PHE A 281 -30.89 -2.55 9.95
C PHE A 281 -31.25 -1.06 10.15
N LYS A 282 -30.32 -0.13 9.91
CA LYS A 282 -30.50 1.32 10.12
C LYS A 282 -30.59 2.17 8.84
N ARG A 283 -30.97 1.59 7.69
CA ARG A 283 -31.35 2.40 6.51
C ARG A 283 -32.87 2.41 6.32
N PRO A 284 -33.61 3.38 6.88
CA PRO A 284 -34.87 3.79 6.31
C PRO A 284 -34.52 4.80 5.22
N ASP A 285 -34.43 4.38 3.96
CA ASP A 285 -34.71 5.24 2.81
C ASP A 285 -34.65 4.43 1.51
N GLU A 286 -35.72 4.57 0.74
CA GLU A 286 -36.09 3.84 -0.45
C GLU A 286 -35.06 4.00 -1.59
N ILE A 287 -34.24 2.97 -1.83
CA ILE A 287 -33.59 2.83 -3.13
C ILE A 287 -34.63 2.24 -4.10
N LYS A 288 -35.31 3.10 -4.85
CA LYS A 288 -36.21 2.70 -5.95
C LYS A 288 -35.41 1.93 -7.00
N ARG A 289 -35.56 0.61 -7.01
CA ARG A 289 -35.02 -0.27 -8.07
C ARG A 289 -35.83 -0.03 -9.35
N SER A 290 -35.16 0.09 -10.50
CA SER A 290 -35.81 0.19 -11.81
C SER A 290 -36.71 -1.03 -12.06
N LYS A 291 -37.94 -0.80 -12.52
CA LYS A 291 -38.89 -1.88 -12.85
C LYS A 291 -38.28 -2.84 -13.88
N LEU A 292 -38.13 -4.09 -13.48
CA LEU A 292 -37.76 -5.21 -14.34
C LEU A 292 -38.94 -5.51 -15.27
N ILE A 293 -38.79 -5.25 -16.56
CA ILE A 293 -39.76 -5.63 -17.58
C ILE A 293 -39.40 -7.04 -18.05
N LEU A 294 -40.16 -8.03 -17.58
CA LEU A 294 -40.11 -9.40 -18.08
C LEU A 294 -41.16 -9.60 -19.18
N PRO A 295 -40.89 -10.43 -20.20
CA PRO A 295 -41.87 -10.79 -21.23
C PRO A 295 -43.08 -11.48 -20.62
N THR A 296 -44.28 -11.24 -21.18
CA THR A 296 -45.52 -11.89 -20.74
C THR A 296 -45.44 -13.40 -20.92
N PRO A 297 -45.84 -14.21 -19.92
CA PRO A 297 -45.77 -15.67 -19.99
C PRO A 297 -46.64 -16.19 -21.15
N GLN A 298 -46.07 -17.09 -21.97
CA GLN A 298 -46.75 -17.68 -23.13
C GLN A 298 -47.62 -18.89 -22.80
N VAL A 299 -47.81 -19.20 -21.51
CA VAL A 299 -48.58 -20.36 -21.04
C VAL A 299 -49.69 -19.87 -20.13
N THR A 300 -50.92 -20.29 -20.39
CA THR A 300 -52.09 -19.90 -19.61
C THR A 300 -52.19 -20.72 -18.32
N ASP A 301 -52.69 -20.13 -17.23
CA ASP A 301 -52.74 -20.78 -15.89
C ASP A 301 -53.49 -22.13 -15.90
N LYS A 302 -54.39 -22.35 -16.87
CA LYS A 302 -55.08 -23.62 -17.06
C LYS A 302 -54.16 -24.72 -17.59
N GLU A 303 -53.25 -24.39 -18.50
CA GLU A 303 -52.24 -25.33 -19.01
C GLU A 303 -51.24 -25.66 -17.89
N ILE A 304 -50.93 -24.71 -17.00
CA ILE A 304 -50.10 -24.95 -15.82
C ILE A 304 -50.80 -25.91 -14.83
N GLU A 305 -52.10 -25.73 -14.58
CA GLU A 305 -52.86 -26.67 -13.73
C GLU A 305 -52.96 -28.07 -14.33
N GLU A 306 -53.07 -28.18 -15.65
CA GLU A 306 -53.09 -29.46 -16.35
C GLU A 306 -51.73 -30.15 -16.29
N ILE A 307 -50.63 -29.40 -16.48
CA ILE A 307 -49.26 -29.88 -16.32
C ILE A 307 -48.99 -30.33 -14.88
N VAL A 308 -49.49 -29.60 -13.88
CA VAL A 308 -49.37 -29.98 -12.45
C VAL A 308 -50.18 -31.24 -12.13
N LYS A 309 -51.37 -31.40 -12.72
CA LYS A 309 -52.15 -32.64 -12.59
C LYS A 309 -51.46 -33.82 -13.26
N LEU A 310 -50.91 -33.63 -14.46
CA LEU A 310 -50.15 -34.66 -15.17
C LEU A 310 -48.88 -35.03 -14.39
N GLY A 311 -48.21 -34.05 -13.79
CA GLY A 311 -47.05 -34.25 -12.90
C GLY A 311 -47.39 -35.06 -11.65
N LYS A 312 -48.54 -34.80 -11.01
CA LYS A 312 -49.02 -35.59 -9.86
C LYS A 312 -49.39 -37.02 -10.23
N VAL A 313 -50.00 -37.22 -11.40
CA VAL A 313 -50.31 -38.57 -11.91
C VAL A 313 -49.02 -39.34 -12.22
N ASN A 314 -48.01 -38.68 -12.79
CA ASN A 314 -46.69 -39.28 -13.02
C ASN A 314 -45.96 -39.62 -11.70
N GLN A 315 -46.12 -38.78 -10.66
CA GLN A 315 -45.55 -39.05 -9.33
C GLN A 315 -46.25 -40.23 -8.62
N MET A 316 -47.58 -40.33 -8.73
CA MET A 316 -48.32 -41.49 -8.22
C MET A 316 -47.99 -42.78 -8.97
N ALA A 317 -47.76 -42.72 -10.28
CA ALA A 317 -47.31 -43.86 -11.07
C ALA A 317 -45.88 -44.29 -10.71
N LYS A 318 -44.98 -43.34 -10.39
CA LYS A 318 -43.61 -43.61 -9.90
C LYS A 318 -43.60 -44.28 -8.52
N GLY A 319 -44.55 -43.95 -7.65
CA GLY A 319 -44.69 -44.57 -6.32
C GLY A 319 -45.24 -46.01 -6.32
N MET A 320 -45.76 -46.51 -7.45
CA MET A 320 -46.24 -47.90 -7.58
C MET A 320 -45.26 -48.83 -8.30
N ILE A 321 -44.11 -48.31 -8.77
CA ILE A 321 -43.08 -49.07 -9.48
C ILE A 321 -41.72 -48.73 -8.84
N ASP A 322 -41.51 -49.16 -7.59
CA ASP A 322 -40.20 -49.09 -6.95
C ASP A 322 -39.95 -50.39 -6.17
N ASP A 323 -39.62 -51.44 -6.92
CA ASP A 323 -39.00 -52.67 -6.40
C ASP A 323 -37.89 -53.14 -7.37
N SER A 324 -37.07 -52.20 -7.85
CA SER A 324 -35.93 -52.52 -8.71
C SER A 324 -34.74 -51.56 -8.55
N ALA A 325 -33.57 -52.13 -8.28
CA ALA A 325 -32.33 -51.48 -7.83
C ALA A 325 -31.57 -50.67 -8.91
N SER A 326 -32.27 -50.02 -9.84
CA SER A 326 -31.67 -49.24 -10.93
C SER A 326 -32.00 -47.75 -10.94
N SER A 327 -32.77 -47.23 -9.97
CA SER A 327 -33.13 -45.80 -9.92
C SER A 327 -32.04 -44.87 -9.35
N THR A 328 -30.93 -45.41 -8.83
CA THR A 328 -29.84 -44.63 -8.23
C THR A 328 -28.85 -44.00 -9.23
N LEU A 329 -29.10 -44.16 -10.54
CA LEU A 329 -28.21 -43.66 -11.61
C LEU A 329 -28.80 -42.52 -12.46
N LEU A 330 -30.00 -42.03 -12.16
CA LEU A 330 -30.56 -40.83 -12.79
C LEU A 330 -30.63 -39.71 -11.75
N HIS A 331 -29.61 -38.84 -11.75
CA HIS A 331 -29.68 -37.57 -11.01
C HIS A 331 -30.58 -36.58 -11.76
N ASP A 332 -31.57 -36.03 -11.05
CA ASP A 332 -32.44 -34.96 -11.51
C ASP A 332 -31.63 -33.68 -11.83
N TYR A 333 -31.94 -33.05 -12.96
CA TYR A 333 -31.20 -31.92 -13.55
C TYR A 333 -31.93 -30.57 -13.37
N GLU A 334 -32.60 -30.34 -12.24
CA GLU A 334 -33.33 -29.10 -11.95
C GLU A 334 -32.82 -28.36 -10.71
N GLU A 335 -31.51 -28.05 -10.65
CA GLU A 335 -31.04 -26.97 -9.79
C GLU A 335 -29.69 -26.41 -10.26
N SER A 336 -29.69 -25.67 -11.37
CA SER A 336 -28.50 -24.88 -11.76
C SER A 336 -28.85 -23.68 -12.65
N THR A 337 -29.33 -22.60 -12.04
CA THR A 337 -28.94 -21.24 -12.46
C THR A 337 -29.25 -20.25 -11.33
N ARG A 338 -28.26 -20.01 -10.46
CA ARG A 338 -27.93 -18.73 -9.79
C ARG A 338 -26.97 -19.02 -8.64
N VAL A 339 -25.68 -18.71 -8.84
CA VAL A 339 -24.77 -17.98 -7.94
C VAL A 339 -23.35 -18.21 -8.42
N THR A 340 -22.78 -17.16 -9.01
CA THR A 340 -21.36 -17.00 -9.27
C THR A 340 -20.67 -16.37 -8.06
N PHE A 341 -19.64 -17.07 -7.58
CA PHE A 341 -18.39 -16.58 -7.00
C PHE A 341 -18.45 -15.66 -5.77
N ASN A 342 -18.55 -16.27 -4.59
CA ASN A 342 -17.54 -16.05 -3.57
C ASN A 342 -17.34 -17.31 -2.73
N THR A 343 -16.07 -17.60 -2.43
CA THR A 343 -15.54 -18.59 -1.47
C THR A 343 -15.97 -20.04 -1.69
N ARG A 344 -15.07 -20.85 -2.29
CA ARG A 344 -15.05 -22.29 -2.03
C ARG A 344 -14.98 -22.48 -0.52
N SER A 345 -16.04 -23.02 0.06
CA SER A 345 -16.00 -23.65 1.37
C SER A 345 -14.91 -24.72 1.35
N VAL A 346 -14.07 -24.66 2.37
CA VAL A 346 -13.28 -25.78 2.85
C VAL A 346 -14.19 -27.01 2.86
N ARG A 347 -13.77 -28.10 2.20
CA ARG A 347 -14.38 -29.41 2.40
C ARG A 347 -14.43 -29.63 3.90
N THR A 348 -15.63 -29.82 4.43
CA THR A 348 -15.81 -30.42 5.75
C THR A 348 -14.89 -31.65 5.81
N PRO A 349 -13.99 -31.75 6.82
CA PRO A 349 -13.36 -33.03 7.07
C PRO A 349 -14.48 -34.05 7.29
N ALA A 350 -14.27 -35.27 6.82
CA ALA A 350 -15.11 -36.39 7.22
C ALA A 350 -15.33 -36.31 8.74
N VAL A 351 -16.58 -36.43 9.17
CA VAL A 351 -16.96 -36.43 10.59
C VAL A 351 -16.09 -37.48 11.27
N HIS A 352 -15.03 -37.02 11.92
CA HIS A 352 -14.32 -37.82 12.90
C HIS A 352 -15.23 -37.81 14.11
N ASP A 353 -15.75 -38.99 14.44
CA ASP A 353 -16.48 -39.19 15.67
C ASP A 353 -15.63 -38.67 16.84
N ASP A 354 -16.13 -37.67 17.56
CA ASP A 354 -15.47 -37.11 18.74
C ASP A 354 -15.31 -38.24 19.77
N HIS A 355 -14.09 -38.74 19.95
CA HIS A 355 -13.80 -39.77 20.95
C HIS A 355 -14.14 -39.31 22.37
N ILE A 356 -14.05 -38.00 22.62
CA ILE A 356 -14.34 -37.39 23.92
C ILE A 356 -15.85 -37.43 24.21
N SER A 357 -16.72 -37.18 23.23
CA SER A 357 -18.17 -37.23 23.45
C SER A 357 -18.64 -38.68 23.65
N LYS A 358 -18.09 -39.64 22.92
CA LYS A 358 -18.35 -41.08 23.16
C LYS A 358 -17.83 -41.57 24.52
N GLU A 359 -16.68 -41.07 24.98
CA GLU A 359 -16.13 -41.39 26.30
C GLU A 359 -17.00 -40.79 27.42
N VAL A 360 -17.45 -39.55 27.26
CA VAL A 360 -18.39 -38.90 28.18
C VAL A 360 -19.74 -39.63 28.22
N GLU A 361 -20.29 -40.04 27.08
CA GLU A 361 -21.53 -40.85 27.04
C GLU A 361 -21.35 -42.21 27.73
N THR A 362 -20.19 -42.85 27.57
CA THR A 362 -19.86 -44.13 28.23
C THR A 362 -19.71 -43.95 29.74
N ILE A 363 -19.10 -42.86 30.20
CA ILE A 363 -18.96 -42.51 31.62
C ILE A 363 -20.33 -42.19 32.24
N ILE A 364 -21.19 -41.45 31.54
CA ILE A 364 -22.56 -41.16 31.98
C ILE A 364 -23.39 -42.45 32.04
N ALA A 365 -23.23 -43.36 31.08
CA ALA A 365 -23.89 -44.66 31.08
C ALA A 365 -23.42 -45.54 32.26
N LEU A 366 -22.13 -45.53 32.60
CA LEU A 366 -21.58 -46.23 33.76
C LEU A 366 -22.02 -45.65 35.10
N GLN A 367 -22.20 -44.32 35.18
CA GLN A 367 -22.61 -43.64 36.40
C GLN A 367 -24.10 -43.83 36.72
N ASN A 368 -24.91 -44.11 35.70
CA ASN A 368 -26.35 -44.31 35.83
C ASN A 368 -26.78 -45.80 36.00
N THR A 369 -25.85 -46.76 35.95
CA THR A 369 -26.16 -48.18 36.18
C THR A 369 -25.86 -48.60 37.63
N GLU A 370 -26.87 -49.03 38.37
CA GLU A 370 -26.70 -49.58 39.73
C GLU A 370 -26.01 -50.96 39.70
N SER A 371 -25.08 -51.18 40.63
CA SER A 371 -24.23 -52.39 40.68
C SER A 371 -25.01 -53.71 40.69
N THR A 372 -24.42 -54.75 40.12
CA THR A 372 -25.00 -56.09 39.88
C THR A 372 -25.52 -56.82 41.12
N LEU A 373 -25.27 -56.33 42.33
CA LEU A 373 -25.87 -56.88 43.56
C LEU A 373 -27.37 -56.53 43.70
N LYS A 374 -27.91 -55.61 42.89
CA LYS A 374 -29.35 -55.25 42.83
C LYS A 374 -30.09 -55.70 41.57
N GLY A 375 -29.48 -56.52 40.71
CA GLY A 375 -30.16 -57.16 39.58
C GLY A 375 -30.38 -56.31 38.32
N GLY A 376 -29.56 -55.27 38.09
CA GLY A 376 -29.55 -54.51 36.83
C GLY A 376 -28.86 -55.29 35.68
N ILE A 377 -29.36 -55.10 34.45
CA ILE A 377 -28.81 -55.69 33.21
C ILE A 377 -27.67 -54.80 32.67
N ASN A 378 -26.51 -55.37 32.36
CA ASN A 378 -25.34 -54.63 31.85
C ASN A 378 -25.55 -54.09 30.42
N THR A 379 -25.15 -52.83 30.19
CA THR A 379 -25.05 -52.19 28.89
C THR A 379 -23.82 -52.71 28.11
N PRO A 380 -23.92 -52.95 26.78
CA PRO A 380 -22.78 -53.41 25.99
C PRO A 380 -21.74 -52.29 25.82
N LEU A 381 -20.50 -52.56 26.22
CA LEU A 381 -19.36 -51.66 26.05
C LEU A 381 -18.74 -51.85 24.66
N ASN A 382 -18.61 -50.78 23.88
CA ASN A 382 -17.85 -50.80 22.62
C ASN A 382 -16.34 -50.60 22.87
N ASP A 383 -15.52 -51.28 22.06
CA ASP A 383 -14.09 -51.53 22.20
C ASP A 383 -13.24 -50.48 22.94
N LEU A 384 -12.64 -50.93 24.06
CA LEU A 384 -11.67 -50.18 24.86
C LEU A 384 -10.31 -50.12 24.15
N ASN A 385 -10.06 -49.07 23.37
CA ASN A 385 -8.71 -48.79 22.88
C ASN A 385 -7.91 -48.04 23.98
N LEU A 386 -7.09 -48.78 24.72
CA LEU A 386 -6.38 -48.39 25.94
C LEU A 386 -5.17 -47.44 25.70
N LYS A 387 -5.31 -46.41 24.86
CA LYS A 387 -4.19 -45.52 24.45
C LYS A 387 -4.23 -44.09 25.03
N SER A 388 -5.17 -43.78 25.93
CA SER A 388 -5.42 -42.40 26.40
C SER A 388 -4.40 -41.85 27.45
N ALA A 389 -3.43 -42.65 27.92
CA ALA A 389 -2.54 -42.24 29.01
C ALA A 389 -1.27 -41.44 28.62
N LEU A 390 -1.07 -41.07 27.35
CA LEU A 390 0.10 -40.27 26.90
C LEU A 390 -0.34 -39.11 25.96
N PRO A 391 0.22 -37.90 26.10
CA PRO A 391 -0.09 -36.80 25.19
C PRO A 391 0.56 -37.03 23.83
N GLU A 392 -0.24 -37.17 22.78
CA GLU A 392 0.23 -37.31 21.40
C GLU A 392 0.31 -35.94 20.71
N HIS A 393 1.42 -35.69 19.99
CA HIS A 393 1.64 -34.46 19.24
C HIS A 393 0.83 -34.49 17.93
N GLN A 394 -0.28 -33.74 17.87
CA GLN A 394 -0.97 -33.50 16.61
C GLN A 394 -0.11 -32.61 15.70
N VAL A 395 0.19 -33.09 14.49
CA VAL A 395 0.83 -32.30 13.43
C VAL A 395 -0.28 -31.63 12.61
N PRO A 396 -0.39 -30.29 12.58
CA PRO A 396 -1.38 -29.63 11.74
C PRO A 396 -1.00 -29.78 10.27
N ALA A 397 -1.84 -30.49 9.50
CA ALA A 397 -1.68 -30.59 8.05
C ALA A 397 -2.04 -29.25 7.38
N THR A 398 -1.05 -28.57 6.81
CA THR A 398 -1.28 -27.38 5.97
C THR A 398 -1.78 -27.79 4.58
N PRO A 399 -2.90 -27.25 4.07
CA PRO A 399 -3.39 -27.57 2.74
C PRO A 399 -2.55 -26.87 1.66
N ASN A 400 -1.88 -27.67 0.82
CA ASN A 400 -1.16 -27.21 -0.37
C ASN A 400 -2.15 -26.81 -1.49
N VAL A 401 -2.16 -25.52 -1.90
CA VAL A 401 -3.09 -24.97 -2.90
C VAL A 401 -2.44 -24.67 -4.27
N ILE A 402 -1.21 -25.13 -4.55
CA ILE A 402 -0.46 -24.64 -5.73
C ILE A 402 -0.41 -25.63 -6.93
N LEU A 403 -1.08 -26.79 -6.90
CA LEU A 403 -0.97 -27.78 -8.01
C LEU A 403 -2.29 -28.20 -8.67
N GLN A 404 -3.28 -27.30 -8.78
CA GLN A 404 -4.55 -27.66 -9.43
C GLN A 404 -5.17 -26.57 -10.32
N ALA A 405 -4.34 -25.84 -11.05
CA ALA A 405 -4.79 -24.80 -12.00
C ALA A 405 -4.19 -24.95 -13.41
N LEU A 406 -3.93 -26.19 -13.88
CA LEU A 406 -3.33 -26.42 -15.20
C LEU A 406 -3.91 -27.62 -15.98
N ALA A 407 -5.20 -27.94 -15.80
CA ALA A 407 -5.86 -28.94 -16.65
C ALA A 407 -7.25 -28.44 -17.07
N GLY A 408 -7.35 -27.97 -18.31
CA GLY A 408 -8.61 -27.48 -18.87
C GLY A 408 -8.52 -27.00 -20.32
N THR A 409 -7.92 -27.78 -21.22
CA THR A 409 -8.18 -27.66 -22.68
C THR A 409 -8.20 -29.07 -23.30
N PRO A 410 -9.15 -29.39 -24.19
CA PRO A 410 -9.31 -30.74 -24.72
C PRO A 410 -8.37 -30.96 -25.90
N ILE A 411 -7.53 -32.01 -25.84
CA ILE A 411 -6.76 -32.50 -26.99
C ILE A 411 -6.98 -34.00 -27.15
N HIS A 412 -7.18 -34.35 -28.41
CA HIS A 412 -7.61 -35.58 -29.03
C HIS A 412 -6.60 -36.75 -28.88
N ASN A 413 -7.14 -37.97 -28.89
CA ASN A 413 -6.51 -39.30 -29.06
C ASN A 413 -5.04 -39.32 -29.55
N ASN A 414 -4.14 -40.08 -28.92
CA ASN A 414 -3.97 -41.55 -29.05
C ASN A 414 -2.60 -42.00 -28.45
N VAL A 415 -2.55 -43.26 -27.98
CA VAL A 415 -1.34 -44.12 -27.77
C VAL A 415 -0.56 -44.08 -26.42
N THR A 416 -0.98 -44.99 -25.53
CA THR A 416 -0.23 -45.98 -24.70
C THR A 416 1.07 -45.64 -23.95
N GLY A 417 1.10 -45.88 -22.63
CA GLY A 417 2.34 -46.17 -21.89
C GLY A 417 2.27 -45.97 -20.36
N SER A 418 2.17 -47.06 -19.61
CA SER A 418 1.83 -47.17 -18.18
C SER A 418 2.87 -46.60 -17.18
N VAL A 419 2.34 -45.96 -16.14
CA VAL A 419 2.96 -45.60 -14.85
C VAL A 419 3.25 -46.85 -14.01
N ARG A 420 4.39 -46.88 -13.29
CA ARG A 420 4.52 -47.61 -12.00
C ARG A 420 5.30 -46.82 -10.95
N VAL A 421 4.78 -46.97 -9.73
CA VAL A 421 5.03 -46.32 -8.45
C VAL A 421 5.93 -47.20 -7.56
N ALA A 422 6.76 -46.63 -6.68
CA ALA A 422 7.17 -47.19 -5.37
C ALA A 422 8.04 -46.16 -4.61
N GLN A 423 7.57 -45.59 -3.49
CA GLN A 423 7.74 -46.05 -2.09
C GLN A 423 9.11 -45.76 -1.45
N THR A 424 9.10 -44.99 -0.36
CA THR A 424 10.14 -44.87 0.68
C THR A 424 9.82 -45.85 1.85
N PRO A 425 10.76 -46.26 2.74
CA PRO A 425 11.17 -45.42 3.89
C PRO A 425 12.57 -45.65 4.55
N ALA A 426 13.03 -44.59 5.27
CA ALA A 426 13.82 -44.55 6.54
C ALA A 426 15.36 -44.78 6.61
N GLY A 427 16.07 -43.83 7.28
CA GLY A 427 17.07 -44.11 8.33
C GLY A 427 18.53 -43.60 8.25
N PHE A 428 18.83 -42.44 8.85
CA PHE A 428 20.06 -41.99 9.57
C PHE A 428 21.50 -41.91 8.95
N THR A 429 21.95 -40.65 8.68
CA THR A 429 23.24 -39.93 8.99
C THR A 429 24.67 -40.50 8.67
N PRO A 430 25.77 -39.70 8.61
CA PRO A 430 26.17 -38.80 7.51
C PRO A 430 27.65 -38.93 7.04
N GLY A 431 27.90 -38.65 5.75
CA GLY A 431 29.21 -38.35 5.13
C GLY A 431 29.88 -39.54 4.42
N PRO A 432 30.85 -39.37 3.48
CA PRO A 432 31.26 -38.20 2.69
C PRO A 432 30.98 -38.39 1.17
N THR A 433 31.12 -37.30 0.40
CA THR A 433 30.98 -37.21 -1.06
C THR A 433 31.79 -38.25 -1.85
N PRO A 434 31.24 -38.79 -2.96
CA PRO A 434 32.11 -39.16 -4.07
C PRO A 434 31.56 -38.77 -5.46
N PHE A 435 32.50 -38.41 -6.35
CA PHE A 435 32.39 -38.19 -7.81
C PHE A 435 31.70 -36.90 -8.28
N ARG A 436 32.40 -35.86 -8.79
CA ARG A 436 33.65 -35.81 -9.57
C ARG A 436 33.66 -36.82 -10.72
N ASP A 437 32.83 -36.60 -11.74
CA ASP A 437 33.24 -36.67 -13.16
C ASP A 437 32.05 -36.29 -14.06
N GLN A 438 31.87 -35.00 -14.35
CA GLN A 438 30.91 -34.50 -15.36
C GLN A 438 31.60 -33.60 -16.39
N LEU A 439 32.90 -33.80 -16.60
CA LEU A 439 33.65 -33.14 -17.66
C LEU A 439 34.37 -34.24 -18.44
N ASN A 440 33.72 -34.72 -19.50
CA ASN A 440 34.23 -35.68 -20.49
C ASN A 440 35.61 -35.24 -21.04
N LEU A 441 36.67 -35.51 -20.29
CA LEU A 441 38.06 -35.31 -20.65
C LEU A 441 38.75 -36.67 -20.53
N ASN A 442 38.41 -37.57 -21.46
CA ASN A 442 39.31 -38.55 -22.10
C ASN A 442 38.47 -39.59 -22.84
N LYS A 443 38.37 -39.43 -24.16
CA LYS A 443 38.32 -40.59 -25.05
C LYS A 443 39.16 -40.29 -26.27
N ASP A 444 40.26 -41.02 -26.34
CA ASP A 444 41.21 -41.08 -27.43
C ASP A 444 40.54 -41.49 -28.74
N GLY A 445 41.07 -40.93 -29.83
CA GLY A 445 40.44 -40.92 -31.14
C GLY A 445 40.62 -42.19 -31.97
N GLU A 446 39.75 -42.30 -32.97
CA GLU A 446 40.08 -42.76 -34.32
C GLU A 446 39.01 -42.24 -35.31
N ASN A 447 39.46 -41.33 -36.18
CA ASN A 447 39.06 -41.01 -37.56
C ASN A 447 37.61 -40.72 -38.02
N LEU A 448 37.49 -39.53 -38.66
CA LEU A 448 36.74 -39.15 -39.89
C LEU A 448 35.20 -39.17 -39.82
N GLU A 449 34.40 -38.13 -40.13
CA GLU A 449 34.50 -36.95 -41.01
C GLU A 449 33.64 -35.79 -40.45
N GLY A 450 33.87 -34.57 -40.94
CA GLY A 450 33.51 -33.32 -40.27
C GLY A 450 32.05 -32.86 -40.31
N GLU A 451 31.70 -32.06 -39.31
CA GLU A 451 30.63 -31.06 -39.35
C GLU A 451 31.14 -29.76 -38.70
N ASP A 452 30.89 -28.64 -39.40
CA ASP A 452 31.27 -27.29 -39.00
C ASP A 452 30.54 -26.87 -37.70
N PHE A 453 31.30 -26.66 -36.63
CA PHE A 453 30.80 -26.19 -35.33
C PHE A 453 30.43 -24.70 -35.39
N ASP A 454 29.13 -24.39 -35.25
CA ASP A 454 28.60 -23.03 -35.38
C ASP A 454 28.85 -22.17 -34.12
N TRP A 455 30.05 -21.58 -34.05
CA TRP A 455 30.52 -20.70 -32.98
C TRP A 455 29.61 -19.49 -32.69
N LYS A 456 28.79 -19.08 -33.65
CA LYS A 456 27.89 -17.93 -33.48
C LYS A 456 26.72 -18.25 -32.55
N SER A 457 26.24 -19.49 -32.57
CA SER A 457 25.19 -19.96 -31.67
C SER A 457 25.69 -20.10 -30.22
N ALA A 458 26.93 -20.59 -30.04
CA ALA A 458 27.56 -20.76 -28.74
C ALA A 458 27.89 -19.42 -28.05
N ILE A 459 28.28 -18.40 -28.81
CA ILE A 459 28.52 -17.04 -28.27
C ILE A 459 27.21 -16.32 -27.96
N ALA A 460 26.15 -16.54 -28.74
CA ALA A 460 24.82 -15.98 -28.48
C ALA A 460 24.12 -16.58 -27.24
N SER A 461 24.52 -17.79 -26.82
CA SER A 461 23.98 -18.46 -25.62
C SER A 461 24.63 -18.02 -24.30
N LEU A 462 25.65 -17.16 -24.33
CA LEU A 462 26.24 -16.63 -23.10
C LEU A 462 25.28 -15.63 -22.44
N PRO A 463 25.01 -15.75 -21.13
CA PRO A 463 24.22 -14.77 -20.39
C PRO A 463 24.93 -13.40 -20.42
N LYS A 464 24.20 -12.35 -20.80
CA LYS A 464 24.74 -10.97 -20.74
C LYS A 464 25.10 -10.61 -19.29
N PRO A 465 26.23 -9.93 -19.04
CA PRO A 465 26.63 -9.54 -17.70
C PRO A 465 25.58 -8.61 -17.08
N LYS A 466 25.01 -9.03 -15.95
CA LYS A 466 24.16 -8.18 -15.10
C LYS A 466 25.06 -7.50 -14.08
N ASN A 467 25.35 -6.22 -14.32
CA ASN A 467 26.01 -5.37 -13.34
C ASN A 467 25.00 -4.89 -12.29
N GLU A 468 24.68 -5.77 -11.35
CA GLU A 468 24.00 -5.43 -10.10
C GLU A 468 25.08 -5.30 -9.01
N PHE A 469 25.52 -4.07 -8.74
CA PHE A 469 26.35 -3.78 -7.57
C PHE A 469 25.43 -3.27 -6.47
N GLU A 470 25.32 -4.04 -5.39
CA GLU A 470 24.73 -3.57 -4.13
C GLU A 470 25.76 -2.66 -3.45
N ILE A 471 25.51 -1.34 -3.52
CA ILE A 471 26.29 -0.38 -2.72
C ILE A 471 25.83 -0.52 -1.28
N VAL A 472 26.48 -1.40 -0.54
CA VAL A 472 26.42 -1.40 0.92
C VAL A 472 27.20 -0.17 1.39
N LEU A 473 26.48 0.90 1.76
CA LEU A 473 27.07 1.98 2.54
C LEU A 473 27.44 1.40 3.91
N PRO A 474 28.72 1.40 4.33
CA PRO A 474 29.07 1.17 5.72
C PRO A 474 28.47 2.30 6.56
N ASP A 475 27.85 1.93 7.68
CA ASP A 475 27.37 2.87 8.69
C ASP A 475 28.54 3.75 9.17
N GLU A 476 28.28 5.07 9.22
CA GLU A 476 29.19 6.07 9.78
C GLU A 476 29.33 5.84 11.29
N ASP A 477 30.34 5.06 11.69
CA ASP A 477 30.92 5.13 13.03
C ASP A 477 32.31 5.76 12.97
N GLU A 478 32.47 6.70 13.90
CA GLU A 478 33.67 7.36 14.42
C GLU A 478 35.03 6.75 14.03
N VAL A 479 35.89 7.55 13.38
CA VAL A 479 37.34 7.37 13.53
C VAL A 479 38.02 8.73 13.62
N GLU A 480 38.77 8.86 14.72
CA GLU A 480 39.61 9.95 15.17
C GLU A 480 40.82 10.21 14.26
N ASP A 481 41.37 11.42 14.42
CA ASP A 481 42.62 11.92 13.85
C ASP A 481 43.84 11.04 14.19
N ASP A 482 44.71 10.73 13.23
CA ASP A 482 46.16 10.58 13.49
C ASP A 482 47.06 10.79 12.24
N VAL A 483 47.86 11.86 12.32
CA VAL A 483 49.26 12.08 11.92
C VAL A 483 49.85 11.51 10.61
N GLY A 484 50.27 12.45 9.74
CA GLY A 484 51.68 12.60 9.33
C GLY A 484 52.14 12.01 7.99
N GLY A 485 52.71 12.86 7.12
CA GLY A 485 53.51 12.40 5.98
C GLY A 485 53.68 13.44 4.87
N ASP A 486 54.69 14.29 5.01
CA ASP A 486 55.15 15.32 4.07
C ASP A 486 55.81 14.71 2.82
N VAL A 487 55.39 15.09 1.60
CA VAL A 487 56.23 15.03 0.38
C VAL A 487 55.86 16.17 -0.57
N GLN A 488 56.73 17.17 -0.63
CA GLN A 488 56.82 18.14 -1.74
C GLN A 488 57.25 17.46 -3.04
N MET A 489 56.54 17.72 -4.15
CA MET A 489 57.10 17.84 -5.51
C MET A 489 56.03 18.54 -6.39
N LYS A 490 56.17 19.82 -6.73
CA LYS A 490 57.00 20.43 -7.80
C LYS A 490 56.14 20.69 -9.04
N ASP A 491 55.88 21.98 -9.27
CA ASP A 491 55.15 22.56 -10.37
C ASP A 491 55.66 22.13 -11.75
N GLY A 492 54.73 21.96 -12.68
CA GLY A 492 55.00 21.69 -14.09
C GLY A 492 53.77 22.00 -14.92
N GLU A 493 53.52 23.29 -15.17
CA GLU A 493 52.67 23.77 -16.26
C GLU A 493 53.29 23.34 -17.59
N GLU A 494 52.64 22.45 -18.34
CA GLU A 494 52.92 22.25 -19.77
C GLU A 494 51.62 22.40 -20.56
N ASP A 495 51.67 23.32 -21.54
CA ASP A 495 50.55 23.96 -22.23
C ASP A 495 49.63 23.01 -23.04
N GLU A 496 48.31 23.25 -22.98
CA GLU A 496 47.25 22.57 -23.75
C GLU A 496 47.52 22.51 -25.27
N GLU A 497 48.34 23.41 -25.81
CA GLU A 497 48.67 23.47 -27.24
C GLU A 497 49.41 22.23 -27.74
N VAL A 498 50.31 21.65 -26.94
CA VAL A 498 51.10 20.47 -27.33
C VAL A 498 50.20 19.22 -27.40
N ALA A 499 49.20 19.12 -26.53
CA ALA A 499 48.22 18.04 -26.53
C ALA A 499 47.31 18.09 -27.76
N ASN A 500 46.85 19.29 -28.12
CA ASN A 500 46.02 19.49 -29.31
C ASN A 500 46.77 19.21 -30.62
N GLU A 501 48.05 19.57 -30.70
CA GLU A 501 48.86 19.31 -31.89
C GLU A 501 49.11 17.80 -32.10
N LYS A 502 49.36 17.04 -31.02
CA LYS A 502 49.47 15.57 -31.06
C LYS A 502 48.17 14.92 -31.55
N ARG A 503 47.02 15.41 -31.07
CA ARG A 503 45.70 14.89 -31.47
C ARG A 503 45.40 15.14 -32.94
N ARG A 504 45.74 16.33 -33.46
CA ARG A 504 45.60 16.67 -34.89
C ARG A 504 46.48 15.79 -35.78
N LYS A 505 47.75 15.61 -35.40
CA LYS A 505 48.69 14.72 -36.12
C LYS A 505 48.22 13.26 -36.12
N PHE A 506 47.59 12.81 -35.04
CA PHE A 506 47.02 11.46 -34.95
C PHE A 506 45.83 11.26 -35.90
N ILE A 507 44.90 12.21 -35.93
CA ILE A 507 43.73 12.18 -36.84
C ILE A 507 44.20 12.19 -38.30
N GLU A 508 45.12 13.08 -38.66
CA GLU A 508 45.64 13.18 -40.04
C GLU A 508 46.37 11.89 -40.48
N LYS A 509 47.10 11.25 -39.56
CA LYS A 509 47.76 9.97 -39.82
C LYS A 509 46.73 8.85 -40.08
N LYS A 510 45.65 8.81 -39.30
CA LYS A 510 44.57 7.84 -39.44
C LYS A 510 43.80 8.03 -40.76
N GLU A 511 43.56 9.28 -41.17
CA GLU A 511 42.91 9.59 -42.45
C GLU A 511 43.78 9.19 -43.66
N LYS A 512 45.10 9.47 -43.61
CA LYS A 512 46.03 9.02 -44.67
C LYS A 512 46.10 7.50 -44.76
N GLU A 513 46.07 6.80 -43.63
CA GLU A 513 46.06 5.34 -43.61
C GLU A 513 44.76 4.77 -44.20
N LEU A 514 43.60 5.36 -43.86
CA LEU A 514 42.31 4.98 -44.46
C LEU A 514 42.27 5.25 -45.96
N LEU A 515 42.77 6.40 -46.43
CA LEU A 515 42.83 6.72 -47.86
C LEU A 515 43.73 5.75 -48.63
N ARG A 516 44.84 5.32 -48.03
CA ARG A 516 45.76 4.32 -48.62
C ARG A 516 45.13 2.93 -48.75
N ARG A 517 44.19 2.58 -47.87
CA ARG A 517 43.43 1.31 -47.90
C ARG A 517 42.25 1.31 -48.88
N ARG A 518 41.86 2.47 -49.44
CA ARG A 518 40.80 2.58 -50.46
C ARG A 518 41.29 2.20 -51.86
N SER A 519 40.37 2.00 -52.80
CA SER A 519 40.74 1.65 -54.17
C SER A 519 41.56 2.75 -54.85
N THR A 520 42.40 2.37 -55.82
CA THR A 520 43.17 3.33 -56.62
C THR A 520 42.29 4.25 -57.46
N VAL A 521 41.05 3.84 -57.76
CA VAL A 521 40.05 4.65 -58.47
C VAL A 521 39.58 5.80 -57.58
N TYR A 522 39.32 5.51 -56.28
CA TYR A 522 39.02 6.50 -55.26
C TYR A 522 40.20 7.47 -55.04
N GLN A 523 41.42 6.96 -54.92
CA GLN A 523 42.63 7.77 -54.72
C GLN A 523 42.92 8.70 -55.91
N ARG A 524 42.48 8.35 -57.12
CA ARG A 524 42.65 9.15 -58.34
C ARG A 524 41.46 10.08 -58.63
N GLY A 525 40.43 10.08 -57.78
CA GLY A 525 39.24 10.93 -57.96
C GLY A 525 38.39 10.57 -59.20
N LEU A 526 38.48 9.34 -59.69
CA LEU A 526 37.70 8.87 -60.84
C LEU A 526 36.29 8.44 -60.39
N ALA A 527 35.32 8.52 -61.30
CA ALA A 527 33.92 8.22 -61.01
C ALA A 527 33.71 6.76 -60.54
N ILE A 528 32.89 6.59 -59.50
CA ILE A 528 32.61 5.30 -58.84
C ILE A 528 31.24 4.79 -59.34
N PRO A 529 31.08 3.49 -59.64
CA PRO A 529 29.80 2.95 -60.11
C PRO A 529 28.72 2.97 -59.02
N VAL A 530 27.47 3.31 -59.35
CA VAL A 530 26.36 3.38 -58.38
C VAL A 530 25.93 2.00 -57.85
N LYS A 531 26.15 0.93 -58.63
CA LYS A 531 25.86 -0.46 -58.24
C LYS A 531 26.98 -1.39 -58.68
N VAL A 532 27.35 -2.35 -57.84
CA VAL A 532 28.37 -3.35 -58.15
C VAL A 532 27.83 -4.35 -59.18
N ASN A 533 28.41 -4.40 -60.38
CA ASN A 533 28.04 -5.38 -61.38
C ASN A 533 28.70 -6.75 -61.08
N ASN A 534 27.92 -7.65 -60.49
CA ASN A 534 28.37 -9.00 -60.09
C ASN A 534 28.77 -9.91 -61.28
N ALA A 535 28.41 -9.58 -62.52
CA ALA A 535 28.78 -10.37 -63.69
C ALA A 535 30.26 -10.23 -64.07
N LEU A 536 30.88 -9.06 -63.83
CA LEU A 536 32.29 -8.79 -64.18
C LEU A 536 33.28 -9.62 -63.35
N PHE A 537 32.88 -10.05 -62.15
CA PHE A 537 33.71 -10.82 -61.23
C PHE A 537 33.46 -12.34 -61.27
N LYS A 538 32.64 -12.82 -62.22
CA LYS A 538 32.43 -14.24 -62.50
C LYS A 538 33.25 -14.65 -63.74
N LYS A 539 34.51 -15.06 -63.55
CA LYS A 539 35.27 -15.72 -64.63
C LYS A 539 35.09 -17.25 -64.58
N PRO A 540 35.15 -17.95 -65.74
CA PRO A 540 35.06 -19.41 -65.79
C PRO A 540 36.26 -20.07 -65.09
N TYR A 541 36.00 -21.26 -64.56
CA TYR A 541 36.84 -22.01 -63.63
C TYR A 541 38.11 -22.52 -64.31
N ASP A 542 39.29 -22.06 -63.87
CA ASP A 542 40.57 -22.71 -64.18
C ASP A 542 41.15 -23.29 -62.88
N ARG A 543 41.55 -24.57 -62.91
CA ARG A 543 42.06 -25.32 -61.74
C ARG A 543 43.55 -25.05 -61.47
N SER A 544 44.23 -24.34 -62.36
CA SER A 544 45.61 -23.89 -62.17
C SER A 544 45.76 -23.01 -60.91
N ASP A 545 46.92 -23.06 -60.25
CA ASP A 545 47.19 -22.20 -59.07
C ASP A 545 47.16 -20.71 -59.44
N TYR A 546 47.45 -20.38 -60.70
CA TYR A 546 47.22 -19.04 -61.25
C TYR A 546 45.73 -18.64 -61.21
N GLY A 547 44.82 -19.59 -61.49
CA GLY A 547 43.37 -19.40 -61.40
C GLY A 547 42.90 -19.17 -59.96
N LYS A 548 43.49 -19.87 -58.98
CA LYS A 548 43.19 -19.67 -57.55
C LYS A 548 43.65 -18.28 -57.08
N ALA A 549 44.87 -17.87 -57.45
CA ALA A 549 45.38 -16.53 -57.14
C ALA A 549 44.50 -15.44 -57.78
N MET A 550 44.13 -15.59 -59.05
CA MET A 550 43.26 -14.64 -59.74
C MET A 550 41.85 -14.58 -59.13
N LYS A 551 41.34 -15.69 -58.59
CA LYS A 551 40.06 -15.73 -57.87
C LYS A 551 40.12 -14.97 -56.55
N LEU A 552 41.21 -15.09 -55.79
CA LEU A 552 41.42 -14.32 -54.55
C LEU A 552 41.54 -12.83 -54.84
N ILE A 553 42.32 -12.46 -55.86
CA ILE A 553 42.45 -11.07 -56.32
C ILE A 553 41.08 -10.52 -56.77
N SER A 554 40.32 -11.28 -57.56
CA SER A 554 38.99 -10.87 -58.00
C SER A 554 37.98 -10.75 -56.85
N LYS A 555 38.14 -11.52 -55.78
CA LYS A 555 37.30 -11.45 -54.57
C LYS A 555 37.64 -10.22 -53.73
N GLU A 556 38.92 -9.95 -53.50
CA GLU A 556 39.34 -8.71 -52.83
C GLU A 556 38.97 -7.46 -53.61
N MET A 557 39.14 -7.49 -54.95
CA MET A 557 38.75 -6.39 -55.83
C MET A 557 37.24 -6.14 -55.81
N LYS A 558 36.42 -7.20 -55.72
CA LYS A 558 34.97 -7.05 -55.52
C LYS A 558 34.65 -6.39 -54.18
N ASN A 559 35.27 -6.84 -53.09
CA ASN A 559 35.04 -6.29 -51.75
C ASN A 559 35.45 -4.81 -51.66
N LEU A 560 36.55 -4.41 -52.31
CA LEU A 560 36.98 -3.01 -52.38
C LEU A 560 35.97 -2.12 -53.11
N VAL A 561 35.45 -2.58 -54.25
CA VAL A 561 34.44 -1.82 -55.01
C VAL A 561 33.12 -1.76 -54.24
N GLU A 562 32.69 -2.84 -53.60
CA GLU A 562 31.47 -2.86 -52.77
C GLU A 562 31.57 -1.93 -51.56
N TRP A 563 32.74 -1.86 -50.91
CA TRP A 563 33.01 -0.91 -49.84
C TRP A 563 32.99 0.54 -50.35
N ASP A 564 33.58 0.82 -51.52
CA ASP A 564 33.56 2.17 -52.11
C ASP A 564 32.13 2.61 -52.46
N VAL A 565 31.29 1.74 -53.03
CA VAL A 565 29.88 2.06 -53.36
C VAL A 565 29.03 2.30 -52.11
N THR A 566 29.27 1.55 -51.02
CA THR A 566 28.45 1.64 -49.81
C THR A 566 28.84 2.81 -48.89
N ASN A 567 30.12 3.20 -48.87
CA ASN A 567 30.63 4.25 -48.00
C ASN A 567 30.94 5.58 -48.72
N THR A 568 30.72 5.68 -50.03
CA THR A 568 30.60 7.00 -50.68
C THR A 568 29.22 7.59 -50.37
N PRO A 569 29.14 8.83 -49.84
CA PRO A 569 27.87 9.53 -49.82
C PRO A 569 27.37 9.59 -51.26
N SER A 570 26.14 9.14 -51.49
CA SER A 570 25.52 9.18 -52.81
C SER A 570 25.74 10.59 -53.38
N ASN A 571 26.37 10.69 -54.55
CA ASN A 571 26.08 11.80 -55.46
C ASN A 571 24.66 11.56 -55.98
N ASP A 572 23.70 11.65 -55.08
CA ASP A 572 22.35 12.00 -55.45
C ASP A 572 22.47 13.38 -56.07
N ILE A 573 21.99 13.47 -57.30
CA ILE A 573 21.65 14.73 -57.95
C ILE A 573 21.05 15.64 -56.88
N ASP A 574 21.56 16.87 -56.78
CA ASP A 574 21.06 17.90 -55.89
C ASP A 574 19.60 18.24 -56.23
N THR A 575 18.69 17.39 -55.77
CA THR A 575 17.29 17.71 -55.51
C THR A 575 17.21 17.99 -54.03
N SER A 576 17.82 19.10 -53.60
CA SER A 576 17.51 19.70 -52.31
C SER A 576 16.03 20.07 -52.32
N ILE A 577 15.18 19.13 -51.90
CA ILE A 577 13.82 19.42 -51.49
C ILE A 577 13.97 20.29 -50.24
N THR A 578 13.84 21.60 -50.43
CA THR A 578 13.83 22.53 -49.30
C THR A 578 12.56 22.28 -48.48
N PRO A 579 12.58 22.54 -47.16
CA PRO A 579 11.37 22.48 -46.33
C PRO A 579 10.23 23.32 -46.90
N GLU A 580 10.57 24.42 -47.59
CA GLU A 580 9.64 25.31 -48.29
C GLU A 580 8.91 24.62 -49.44
N MET A 581 9.61 23.83 -50.28
CA MET A 581 8.97 23.09 -51.37
C MET A 581 8.01 21.99 -50.86
N ILE A 582 8.30 21.39 -49.70
CA ILE A 582 7.39 20.44 -49.05
C ILE A 582 6.14 21.16 -48.54
N GLU A 583 6.30 22.37 -48.03
CA GLU A 583 5.22 23.18 -47.49
C GLU A 583 4.33 23.76 -48.62
N GLU A 584 4.93 24.10 -49.75
CA GLU A 584 4.22 24.52 -50.96
C GLU A 584 3.49 23.36 -51.63
N ALA A 585 4.11 22.18 -51.71
CA ALA A 585 3.46 20.96 -52.17
C ALA A 585 2.29 20.56 -51.26
N LYS A 586 2.44 20.69 -49.93
CA LYS A 586 1.33 20.47 -48.98
C LYS A 586 0.20 21.46 -49.19
N LYS A 587 0.49 22.74 -49.42
CA LYS A 587 -0.52 23.75 -49.74
C LYS A 587 -1.27 23.45 -51.03
N LEU A 588 -0.58 22.98 -52.06
CA LEU A 588 -1.22 22.60 -53.33
C LEU A 588 -2.12 21.37 -53.16
N ILE A 589 -1.67 20.37 -52.41
CA ILE A 589 -2.47 19.19 -52.08
C ILE A 589 -3.68 19.58 -51.22
N ASP A 590 -3.52 20.46 -50.23
CA ASP A 590 -4.63 20.94 -49.40
C ASP A 590 -5.63 21.77 -50.22
N ALA A 591 -5.15 22.57 -51.18
CA ALA A 591 -6.00 23.32 -52.11
C ALA A 591 -6.80 22.38 -53.02
N GLU A 592 -6.18 21.33 -53.54
CA GLU A 592 -6.83 20.32 -54.40
C GLU A 592 -7.83 19.45 -53.61
N ILE A 593 -7.55 19.18 -52.32
CA ILE A 593 -8.48 18.47 -51.41
C ILE A 593 -9.68 19.36 -51.01
N THR A 594 -9.49 20.67 -50.93
CA THR A 594 -10.58 21.62 -50.62
C THR A 594 -11.45 21.93 -51.84
N GLU A 595 -10.90 21.85 -53.05
CA GLU A 595 -11.61 21.95 -54.32
C GLU A 595 -12.28 20.61 -54.68
N LYS A 596 -13.09 20.05 -53.77
CA LYS A 596 -13.94 18.91 -54.13
C LYS A 596 -15.06 19.38 -55.06
N PRO A 597 -15.29 18.72 -56.21
CA PRO A 597 -16.48 19.00 -57.00
C PRO A 597 -17.73 18.71 -56.15
N GLU A 598 -18.72 19.61 -56.17
CA GLU A 598 -20.03 19.36 -55.56
C GLU A 598 -20.69 18.20 -56.31
N TYR A 599 -20.56 17.00 -55.77
CA TYR A 599 -21.36 15.85 -56.20
C TYR A 599 -22.79 16.08 -55.71
N ASP A 600 -23.77 15.97 -56.59
CA ASP A 600 -25.20 15.94 -56.21
C ASP A 600 -25.40 14.92 -55.07
N GLU A 601 -26.27 15.19 -54.10
CA GLU A 601 -26.52 14.29 -52.94
C GLU A 601 -26.84 12.85 -53.38
N GLU A 602 -27.47 12.70 -54.54
CA GLU A 602 -27.76 11.41 -55.18
C GLU A 602 -26.49 10.72 -55.70
N MET A 603 -25.56 11.47 -56.29
CA MET A 603 -24.27 10.94 -56.78
C MET A 603 -23.35 10.58 -55.61
N ALA A 604 -23.34 11.38 -54.54
CA ALA A 604 -22.60 11.08 -53.31
C ALA A 604 -23.14 9.81 -52.65
N SER A 605 -24.47 9.69 -52.51
CA SER A 605 -25.12 8.48 -51.97
C SER A 605 -24.87 7.25 -52.85
N ALA A 606 -24.89 7.40 -54.17
CA ALA A 606 -24.59 6.31 -55.10
C ALA A 606 -23.13 5.86 -55.04
N MET A 607 -22.18 6.80 -54.87
CA MET A 607 -20.78 6.47 -54.64
C MET A 607 -20.58 5.77 -53.30
N ASP A 608 -21.20 6.25 -52.21
CA ASP A 608 -21.10 5.61 -50.89
C ASP A 608 -21.69 4.20 -50.90
N LEU A 609 -22.82 3.99 -51.58
CA LEU A 609 -23.38 2.66 -51.83
C LEU A 609 -22.40 1.77 -52.60
N CYS A 610 -21.81 2.28 -53.68
CA CYS A 610 -20.82 1.51 -54.46
C CYS A 610 -19.58 1.17 -53.64
N TYR A 611 -19.07 2.10 -52.82
CA TYR A 611 -17.92 1.87 -51.94
C TYR A 611 -18.23 0.88 -50.81
N SER A 612 -19.45 0.90 -50.27
CA SER A 612 -19.88 -0.04 -49.23
C SER A 612 -20.03 -1.49 -49.72
N GLU A 613 -20.26 -1.66 -51.02
CA GLU A 613 -20.39 -2.99 -51.63
C GLU A 613 -19.06 -3.54 -52.16
N LEU A 614 -18.01 -2.71 -52.28
CA LEU A 614 -16.72 -3.09 -52.87
C LEU A 614 -15.77 -3.64 -51.80
N VAL A 615 -15.31 -4.87 -51.99
CA VAL A 615 -14.38 -5.53 -51.07
C VAL A 615 -13.16 -6.09 -51.82
N PRO A 616 -11.94 -5.96 -51.26
CA PRO A 616 -10.73 -6.50 -51.90
C PRO A 616 -10.64 -8.02 -51.78
N TYR A 617 -10.62 -8.72 -52.92
CA TYR A 617 -10.44 -10.17 -53.02
C TYR A 617 -9.33 -10.49 -54.04
N GLU A 618 -8.32 -11.27 -53.64
CA GLU A 618 -7.16 -11.65 -54.48
C GLU A 618 -6.44 -10.47 -55.19
N GLY A 619 -6.38 -9.31 -54.53
CA GLY A 619 -5.72 -8.12 -55.06
C GLY A 619 -6.55 -7.32 -56.08
N LYS A 620 -7.85 -7.65 -56.26
CA LYS A 620 -8.80 -6.89 -57.07
C LYS A 620 -9.99 -6.44 -56.21
N LEU A 621 -10.61 -5.31 -56.58
CA LEU A 621 -11.86 -4.85 -55.96
C LEU A 621 -13.04 -5.53 -56.65
N THR A 622 -13.88 -6.21 -55.87
CA THR A 622 -15.08 -6.91 -56.36
C THR A 622 -16.29 -6.56 -55.51
N ARG A 623 -17.49 -6.58 -56.09
CA ARG A 623 -18.72 -6.41 -55.31
C ARG A 623 -18.97 -7.63 -54.43
N ILE A 624 -19.31 -7.41 -53.16
CA ILE A 624 -19.53 -8.46 -52.15
C ILE A 624 -20.57 -9.48 -52.60
N ALA A 625 -21.60 -9.05 -53.33
CA ALA A 625 -22.65 -9.91 -53.88
C ALA A 625 -22.16 -10.98 -54.87
N ASN A 626 -20.98 -10.79 -55.49
CA ASN A 626 -20.42 -11.71 -56.49
C ASN A 626 -19.57 -12.83 -55.88
N LEU A 627 -19.28 -12.80 -54.58
CA LEU A 627 -18.48 -13.80 -53.88
C LEU A 627 -19.36 -14.90 -53.26
N ASN A 628 -18.78 -16.09 -53.04
CA ASN A 628 -19.46 -17.15 -52.30
C ASN A 628 -19.60 -16.76 -50.81
N ARG A 629 -20.60 -17.31 -50.10
CA ARG A 629 -20.92 -16.93 -48.71
C ARG A 629 -19.71 -17.05 -47.76
N LYS A 630 -18.86 -18.05 -47.99
CA LYS A 630 -17.62 -18.23 -47.21
C LYS A 630 -16.62 -17.09 -47.47
N ASP A 631 -16.40 -16.76 -48.73
CA ASP A 631 -15.44 -15.72 -49.13
C ASP A 631 -15.94 -14.32 -48.77
N GLN A 632 -17.26 -14.08 -48.79
CA GLN A 632 -17.89 -12.87 -48.25
C GLN A 632 -17.57 -12.69 -46.76
N MET A 633 -17.70 -13.75 -45.96
CA MET A 633 -17.36 -13.70 -44.54
C MET A 633 -15.86 -13.43 -44.32
N ASP A 634 -14.98 -14.11 -45.07
CA ASP A 634 -13.54 -13.91 -44.95
C ASP A 634 -13.11 -12.47 -45.33
N CYS A 635 -13.78 -11.85 -46.29
CA CYS A 635 -13.51 -10.48 -46.70
C CYS A 635 -14.02 -9.46 -45.67
N LEU A 636 -15.24 -9.64 -45.13
CA LEU A 636 -15.78 -8.79 -44.06
C LEU A 636 -14.98 -8.91 -42.76
N VAL A 637 -14.46 -10.10 -42.44
CA VAL A 637 -13.59 -10.30 -41.28
C VAL A 637 -12.29 -9.51 -41.44
N LYS A 638 -11.68 -9.53 -42.64
CA LYS A 638 -10.47 -8.71 -42.91
C LYS A 638 -10.73 -7.21 -42.83
N GLU A 639 -11.89 -6.76 -43.31
CA GLU A 639 -12.28 -5.35 -43.18
C GLU A 639 -12.49 -4.95 -41.71
N LEU A 640 -13.13 -5.83 -40.93
CA LEU A 640 -13.28 -5.67 -39.49
C LEU A 640 -11.92 -5.64 -38.79
N ASP A 641 -10.97 -6.50 -39.15
CA ASP A 641 -9.61 -6.51 -38.60
C ASP A 641 -8.88 -5.19 -38.88
N VAL A 642 -9.09 -4.61 -40.07
CA VAL A 642 -8.56 -3.28 -40.41
C VAL A 642 -9.22 -2.23 -39.51
N ILE A 643 -10.55 -2.18 -39.43
CA ILE A 643 -11.27 -1.22 -38.58
C ILE A 643 -10.85 -1.35 -37.11
N ASP A 644 -10.69 -2.57 -36.60
CA ASP A 644 -10.19 -2.84 -35.26
C ASP A 644 -8.76 -2.34 -35.07
N GLY A 645 -7.89 -2.53 -36.06
CA GLY A 645 -6.54 -1.96 -36.08
C GLY A 645 -6.55 -0.42 -36.03
N TRP A 646 -7.47 0.22 -36.73
CA TRP A 646 -7.66 1.67 -36.69
C TRP A 646 -8.22 2.12 -35.33
N LEU A 647 -9.23 1.43 -34.80
CA LEU A 647 -9.81 1.69 -33.48
C LEU A 647 -8.78 1.53 -32.37
N GLN A 648 -7.90 0.54 -32.43
CA GLN A 648 -6.83 0.36 -31.45
C GLN A 648 -5.80 1.49 -31.52
N LYS A 649 -5.39 1.91 -32.72
CA LYS A 649 -4.47 3.04 -32.91
C LYS A 649 -5.08 4.35 -32.42
N LEU A 650 -6.32 4.62 -32.81
CA LEU A 650 -7.04 5.85 -32.50
C LEU A 650 -7.42 5.90 -31.02
N GLY A 651 -7.91 4.79 -30.45
CA GLY A 651 -8.16 4.62 -29.02
C GLY A 651 -6.89 4.79 -28.18
N GLY A 652 -5.75 4.27 -28.64
CA GLY A 652 -4.46 4.51 -28.02
C GLY A 652 -4.03 5.98 -28.04
N GLY A 653 -4.28 6.69 -29.16
CA GLY A 653 -4.04 8.13 -29.30
C GLY A 653 -4.94 8.97 -28.40
N VAL A 654 -6.25 8.72 -28.43
CA VAL A 654 -7.27 9.38 -27.59
C VAL A 654 -6.95 9.16 -26.11
N SER A 655 -6.65 7.93 -25.69
CA SER A 655 -6.29 7.67 -24.29
C SER A 655 -5.05 8.43 -23.83
N LYS A 656 -4.04 8.61 -24.70
CA LYS A 656 -2.85 9.42 -24.40
C LYS A 656 -3.19 10.90 -24.27
N ILE A 657 -4.04 11.42 -25.16
CA ILE A 657 -4.51 12.82 -25.12
C ILE A 657 -5.35 13.05 -23.88
N ASP A 658 -6.31 12.17 -23.59
CA ASP A 658 -7.16 12.24 -22.40
C ASP A 658 -6.35 12.18 -21.11
N LYS A 659 -5.36 11.30 -21.01
CA LYS A 659 -4.46 11.27 -19.84
C LYS A 659 -3.69 12.59 -19.68
N LYS A 660 -3.16 13.14 -20.77
CA LYS A 660 -2.47 14.45 -20.74
C LYS A 660 -3.42 15.58 -20.35
N LEU A 661 -4.63 15.60 -20.90
CA LEU A 661 -5.65 16.60 -20.63
C LEU A 661 -6.17 16.47 -19.20
N GLN A 662 -6.36 15.25 -18.70
CA GLN A 662 -6.74 14.97 -17.32
C GLN A 662 -5.67 15.48 -16.36
N VAL A 663 -4.38 15.21 -16.60
CA VAL A 663 -3.29 15.71 -15.73
C VAL A 663 -3.29 17.24 -15.66
N LYS A 664 -3.48 17.93 -16.80
CA LYS A 664 -3.51 19.40 -16.84
C LYS A 664 -4.81 19.97 -16.25
N MET A 665 -5.97 19.43 -16.64
CA MET A 665 -7.28 20.00 -16.36
C MET A 665 -7.85 19.59 -15.01
N THR A 666 -7.48 18.45 -14.43
CA THR A 666 -8.02 18.03 -13.12
C THR A 666 -7.72 19.04 -12.02
N GLY A 667 -6.54 19.69 -12.08
CA GLY A 667 -6.21 20.78 -11.17
C GLY A 667 -7.15 21.97 -11.36
N TYR A 668 -7.33 22.40 -12.62
CA TYR A 668 -8.22 23.52 -12.96
C TYR A 668 -9.69 23.22 -12.64
N PHE A 669 -10.19 22.01 -12.87
CA PHE A 669 -11.54 21.60 -12.49
C PHE A 669 -11.75 21.66 -10.97
N LYS A 670 -10.78 21.22 -10.17
CA LYS A 670 -10.85 21.34 -8.71
C LYS A 670 -10.85 22.80 -8.25
N VAL A 671 -10.12 23.67 -8.93
CA VAL A 671 -10.12 25.12 -8.63
C VAL A 671 -11.46 25.72 -9.03
N ALA A 672 -11.98 25.40 -10.20
CA ALA A 672 -13.28 25.86 -10.69
C ALA A 672 -14.42 25.40 -9.76
N GLU A 673 -14.45 24.13 -9.36
CA GLU A 673 -15.45 23.58 -8.45
C GLU A 673 -15.42 24.30 -7.09
N LYS A 674 -14.22 24.59 -6.56
CA LYS A 674 -14.07 25.38 -5.33
C LYS A 674 -14.55 26.82 -5.50
N LEU A 675 -14.28 27.44 -6.64
CA LEU A 675 -14.73 28.81 -6.92
C LEU A 675 -16.25 28.87 -7.06
N ILE A 676 -16.85 27.91 -7.75
CA ILE A 676 -18.31 27.79 -7.88
C ILE A 676 -18.95 27.68 -6.49
N LYS A 677 -18.47 26.77 -5.64
CA LYS A 677 -18.97 26.64 -4.25
C LYS A 677 -18.83 27.94 -3.46
N LYS A 678 -17.68 28.63 -3.56
CA LYS A 678 -17.49 29.93 -2.89
C LYS A 678 -18.43 31.01 -3.41
N ILE A 679 -18.73 31.02 -4.71
CA ILE A 679 -19.66 31.97 -5.31
C ILE A 679 -21.09 31.69 -4.80
N GLU A 680 -21.48 30.41 -4.69
CA GLU A 680 -22.76 30.00 -4.14
C GLU A 680 -22.89 30.38 -2.66
N GLU A 681 -21.87 30.09 -1.84
CA GLU A 681 -21.82 30.52 -0.43
C GLU A 681 -21.97 32.03 -0.29
N LYS A 682 -21.23 32.82 -1.08
CA LYS A 682 -21.32 34.29 -1.05
C LYS A 682 -22.66 34.81 -1.55
N ARG A 683 -23.31 34.12 -2.50
CA ARG A 683 -24.67 34.46 -2.94
C ARG A 683 -25.68 34.25 -1.81
N HIS A 684 -25.61 33.12 -1.10
CA HIS A 684 -26.49 32.86 0.04
C HIS A 684 -26.26 33.85 1.19
N GLU A 685 -25.00 34.18 1.51
CA GLU A 685 -24.70 35.22 2.50
C GLU A 685 -25.32 36.56 2.11
N ARG A 686 -25.18 36.97 0.83
CA ARG A 686 -25.78 38.21 0.32
C ARG A 686 -27.31 38.20 0.44
N GLU A 687 -27.96 37.11 0.09
CA GLU A 687 -29.42 36.97 0.20
C GLU A 687 -29.88 37.07 1.66
N SER A 688 -29.17 36.43 2.59
CA SER A 688 -29.45 36.52 4.02
C SER A 688 -29.31 37.94 4.55
N VAL A 689 -28.22 38.64 4.19
CA VAL A 689 -28.00 40.03 4.59
C VAL A 689 -29.05 40.96 3.98
N GLN A 690 -29.44 40.75 2.72
CA GLN A 690 -30.50 41.54 2.09
C GLN A 690 -31.84 41.38 2.84
N LEU A 691 -32.18 40.14 3.21
CA LEU A 691 -33.38 39.85 3.99
C LEU A 691 -33.33 40.49 5.38
N GLN A 692 -32.16 40.51 6.02
CA GLN A 692 -31.95 41.22 7.29
C GLN A 692 -32.12 42.73 7.14
N ILE A 693 -31.55 43.34 6.09
CA ILE A 693 -31.71 44.78 5.82
C ILE A 693 -33.19 45.13 5.64
N ASP A 694 -33.92 44.34 4.86
CA ASP A 694 -35.35 44.56 4.64
C ASP A 694 -36.15 44.38 5.93
N ALA A 695 -35.81 43.37 6.74
CA ALA A 695 -36.42 43.14 8.05
C ALA A 695 -36.14 44.30 9.03
N PHE A 696 -34.90 44.78 9.11
CA PHE A 696 -34.53 45.89 9.99
C PHE A 696 -35.11 47.22 9.52
N SER A 697 -35.25 47.44 8.22
CA SER A 697 -35.94 48.61 7.68
C SER A 697 -37.41 48.64 8.13
N ARG A 698 -38.11 47.50 8.03
CA ARG A 698 -39.49 47.37 8.52
C ARG A 698 -39.56 47.51 10.04
N LEU A 699 -38.64 46.89 10.78
CA LEU A 699 -38.58 46.98 12.23
C LEU A 699 -38.34 48.41 12.69
N TYR A 700 -37.44 49.14 12.02
CA TYR A 700 -37.17 50.54 12.30
C TYR A 700 -38.41 51.43 12.11
N GLN A 701 -39.15 51.24 11.01
CA GLN A 701 -40.42 51.93 10.81
C GLN A 701 -41.44 51.59 11.91
N HIS A 702 -41.52 50.32 12.31
CA HIS A 702 -42.41 49.89 13.38
C HIS A 702 -42.00 50.52 14.73
N GLU A 703 -40.72 50.56 15.05
CA GLU A 703 -40.20 51.19 16.27
C GLU A 703 -40.47 52.70 16.30
N LEU A 704 -40.29 53.41 15.18
CA LEU A 704 -40.65 54.82 15.10
C LEU A 704 -42.14 55.07 15.42
N MET A 705 -43.03 54.19 14.94
CA MET A 705 -44.46 54.28 15.25
C MET A 705 -44.76 53.90 16.70
N SER A 706 -44.08 52.90 17.24
CA SER A 706 -44.18 52.46 18.64
C SER A 706 -43.76 53.57 19.61
N ILE A 707 -42.63 54.23 19.34
CA ILE A 707 -42.11 55.36 20.13
C ILE A 707 -43.14 56.50 20.14
N LYS A 708 -43.67 56.90 18.98
CA LYS A 708 -44.69 57.96 18.89
C LYS A 708 -45.93 57.63 19.74
N ARG A 709 -46.42 56.40 19.69
CA ARG A 709 -47.57 55.95 20.51
C ARG A 709 -47.25 55.97 22.00
N ARG A 710 -46.07 55.48 22.41
CA ARG A 710 -45.67 55.42 23.81
C ARG A 710 -45.49 56.81 24.42
N VAL A 711 -44.79 57.70 23.72
CA VAL A 711 -44.60 59.09 24.13
C VAL A 711 -45.94 59.83 24.17
N GLY A 712 -46.79 59.67 23.15
CA GLY A 712 -48.12 60.27 23.12
C GLY A 712 -48.98 59.83 24.31
N LYS A 713 -49.01 58.53 24.64
CA LYS A 713 -49.73 58.01 25.81
C LYS A 713 -49.22 58.63 27.12
N LEU A 714 -47.90 58.64 27.32
CA LEU A 714 -47.29 59.24 28.50
C LEU A 714 -47.60 60.73 28.60
N GLN A 715 -47.57 61.47 27.49
CA GLN A 715 -47.89 62.89 27.48
C GLN A 715 -49.34 63.14 27.87
N THR A 716 -50.29 62.37 27.33
CA THR A 716 -51.70 62.48 27.73
C THR A 716 -51.95 62.16 29.21
N GLU A 717 -51.20 61.21 29.76
CA GLU A 717 -51.27 60.83 31.16
C GLU A 717 -50.70 61.93 32.07
N VAL A 718 -49.54 62.49 31.70
CA VAL A 718 -48.93 63.65 32.40
C VAL A 718 -49.85 64.87 32.35
N ASP A 719 -50.44 65.19 31.20
CA ASP A 719 -51.37 66.32 31.07
C ASP A 719 -52.64 66.12 31.91
N SER A 720 -53.09 64.88 32.10
CA SER A 720 -54.20 64.56 33.00
C SER A 720 -53.81 64.77 34.46
N LEU A 721 -52.62 64.32 34.86
CA LEU A 721 -52.10 64.49 36.22
C LEU A 721 -51.86 65.96 36.56
N LEU A 722 -51.26 66.73 35.64
CA LEU A 722 -51.05 68.18 35.80
C LEU A 722 -52.36 68.94 35.92
N ARG A 723 -53.39 68.58 35.15
CA ARG A 723 -54.72 69.18 35.31
C ARG A 723 -55.29 68.90 36.68
N ARG A 724 -55.21 67.65 37.13
CA ARG A 724 -55.68 67.25 38.47
C ARG A 724 -54.91 67.97 39.59
N GLU A 725 -53.60 68.10 39.46
CA GLU A 725 -52.76 68.84 40.40
C GLU A 725 -53.17 70.32 40.46
N ASN A 726 -53.32 70.98 39.32
CA ASN A 726 -53.74 72.39 39.25
C ASN A 726 -55.14 72.61 39.84
N GLU A 727 -56.08 71.69 39.61
CA GLU A 727 -57.41 71.74 40.23
C GLU A 727 -57.32 71.64 41.76
N LEU A 728 -56.56 70.67 42.29
CA LEU A 728 -56.37 70.49 43.73
C LEU A 728 -55.66 71.67 44.38
N GLN A 729 -54.67 72.27 43.70
CA GLN A 729 -53.99 73.48 44.18
C GLN A 729 -54.95 74.69 44.22
N LYS A 730 -55.85 74.83 43.24
CA LYS A 730 -56.89 75.86 43.24
C LYS A 730 -57.90 75.66 44.36
N GLU A 731 -58.33 74.43 44.60
CA GLU A 731 -59.21 74.10 45.72
C GLU A 731 -58.52 74.43 47.05
N TYR A 732 -57.26 74.02 47.24
CA TYR A 732 -56.49 74.34 48.44
C TYR A 732 -56.35 75.85 48.66
N ALA A 733 -56.10 76.63 47.60
CA ALA A 733 -56.00 78.09 47.65
C ALA A 733 -57.33 78.79 48.03
N GLN A 734 -58.49 78.12 47.92
CA GLN A 734 -59.76 78.64 48.40
C GLN A 734 -59.98 78.41 49.90
N TYR A 735 -59.24 77.47 50.50
CA TYR A 735 -59.31 77.16 51.94
C TYR A 735 -58.35 78.00 52.80
N VAL A 736 -57.35 78.64 52.18
CA VAL A 736 -56.43 79.62 52.79
C VAL A 736 -56.98 81.01 52.61
#